data_AF-A0A2E3DRR2-F1
#
_entry.id   AF-A0A2E3DRR2-F1
#
_cell.length_a   1.000
_cell.length_b   1.000
_cell.length_c   1.000
_cell.angle_alpha   90.00
_cell.angle_beta   90.00
_cell.angle_gamma   90.00
#
_symmetry.space_group_name_H-M   'P 1'
#
loop_
_entity.id
_entity.type
_entity.pdbx_description
1 polymer ?
#
loop_
_entity_poly.entity_id
_entity_poly.type
_entity_poly.pdbx_seq_one_letter_code
_entity_poly.pdbx_strand_id
1 'polypeptide(L)'
;MEESDEQQSNETIFTNTLNQDLGGESGHINDYFYNFNNDVNASFFRYNPNLMANYQTYSDYYSLFGEDPTVMSYRTFPDYLLAGTKEDETEFTQRYPIDSLTVLDSVVYDSIEMISTPFKNLELLEWNLDAEPSLQRYKLVSSDWIVSDTTLFYNDTFNVTAYRAILNTPFIDSGMVFVDSSEWTDTNYVFISDDQLRFTNSFQFIKQQLSNDSLVFRINTDCNDNGQWDIAETMLEDYNNDGIYEALYEYDDNNNNGIYDTGDDEIQDYNGDGEISVAYEFVDRGNGVWDSYEPYYDIDSSGTYDLNEPYQDRNCNGKWDDHEQYIDADNSGYYENGEEFTDTGNALFDEEEEYTSKDIDGDGEFDKLLYLIGDKPNNLIVDWSDGSNPQVLLEIGLGTDILSRWGTQYENIIESVDFTDIKQQYVEDVDSLVTLFTREKVGHVIDNVTDPDEYYITKSEWSKTAGGETERFYNYHIFHNTDHLNQVSYPSYFLPLGFYFSPNEIENGFWHKRNLESQVLYYTSDNFLRDGEMVDTAYYDTTDIAVYFIEKSYEVESSSVTVPAGYRSSFAVPAKDTTFADCFKITMVTTMTMVGSGVDFGQKTISWLVKNKGLAKSEIYIRWTEHPYDSFQTPNNGNLDSLNQAWVGLNRIELTSVDIQQENSVFKKLANPVKTIELRQIKEHPDFDFDPFYINNQIGIQTIDLGELNE
;
A
#
# COMPACT_ATOMS: atom_id res chain seq x y z
N MET A 1 64.87 -5.60 1.66
CA MET A 1 64.34 -6.84 2.22
C MET A 1 62.84 -6.61 2.33
N GLU A 2 62.17 -6.73 1.19
CA GLU A 2 60.72 -6.89 1.12
C GLU A 2 60.53 -8.40 1.05
N GLU A 3 59.91 -8.95 2.07
CA GLU A 3 59.52 -10.36 2.12
C GLU A 3 58.11 -10.41 1.53
N SER A 4 58.00 -11.12 0.41
CA SER A 4 56.76 -11.39 -0.30
C SER A 4 55.99 -12.48 0.44
N ASP A 5 54.86 -12.12 1.06
CA ASP A 5 53.87 -13.10 1.51
C ASP A 5 53.07 -13.56 0.29
N GLU A 6 53.40 -14.75 -0.20
CA GLU A 6 52.58 -15.51 -1.16
C GLU A 6 51.26 -15.87 -0.47
N GLN A 7 50.18 -15.20 -0.87
CA GLN A 7 48.82 -15.69 -0.63
C GLN A 7 48.64 -17.00 -1.41
N GLN A 8 48.70 -18.12 -0.69
CA GLN A 8 48.25 -19.41 -1.17
C GLN A 8 46.73 -19.33 -1.38
N SER A 9 46.30 -19.06 -2.61
CA SER A 9 44.91 -19.24 -3.03
C SER A 9 44.59 -20.73 -2.99
N ASN A 10 43.83 -21.18 -1.99
CA ASN A 10 43.17 -22.48 -2.02
C ASN A 10 42.10 -22.41 -3.14
N GLU A 11 42.48 -22.73 -4.37
CA GLU A 11 41.49 -23.08 -5.40
C GLU A 11 40.85 -24.41 -4.98
N THR A 12 39.58 -24.37 -4.61
CA THR A 12 38.78 -25.59 -4.38
C THR A 12 38.65 -26.31 -5.73
N ILE A 13 39.43 -27.37 -5.94
CA ILE A 13 39.35 -28.19 -7.16
C ILE A 13 38.12 -29.10 -7.03
N PHE A 14 37.02 -28.74 -7.71
CA PHE A 14 35.83 -29.59 -7.80
C PHE A 14 36.13 -30.83 -8.66
N THR A 15 35.88 -32.03 -8.12
CA THR A 15 36.17 -33.30 -8.79
C THR A 15 34.90 -33.94 -9.34
N ASN A 16 34.93 -34.50 -10.55
CA ASN A 16 33.83 -35.29 -11.10
C ASN A 16 34.37 -36.50 -11.88
N THR A 17 34.02 -37.70 -11.42
CA THR A 17 34.49 -38.98 -11.99
C THR A 17 33.44 -39.74 -12.79
N LEU A 18 32.22 -39.21 -12.97
CA LEU A 18 31.10 -39.98 -13.56
C LEU A 18 31.38 -40.53 -14.95
N ASN A 19 32.19 -39.80 -15.73
CA ASN A 19 32.60 -40.17 -17.10
C ASN A 19 33.99 -40.83 -17.16
N GLN A 20 34.60 -41.14 -16.02
CA GLN A 20 35.91 -41.79 -15.93
C GLN A 20 35.74 -43.30 -15.71
N ASP A 21 36.75 -44.07 -16.08
CA ASP A 21 36.81 -45.51 -15.81
C ASP A 21 37.50 -45.74 -14.45
N LEU A 22 36.74 -46.24 -13.48
CA LEU A 22 37.20 -46.50 -12.12
C LEU A 22 37.37 -48.02 -11.98
N GLY A 23 38.61 -48.49 -11.86
CA GLY A 23 38.94 -49.93 -11.82
C GLY A 23 38.61 -50.65 -10.50
N GLY A 24 37.71 -50.10 -9.68
CA GLY A 24 37.28 -50.63 -8.38
C GLY A 24 36.05 -51.53 -8.48
N GLU A 25 35.52 -51.95 -7.32
CA GLU A 25 34.26 -52.70 -7.26
C GLU A 25 33.09 -51.87 -7.79
N SER A 26 32.15 -52.51 -8.49
CA SER A 26 30.95 -51.84 -9.02
C SER A 26 29.70 -52.69 -8.83
N GLY A 27 28.55 -52.03 -8.66
CA GLY A 27 27.29 -52.69 -8.38
C GLY A 27 26.08 -51.87 -8.83
N HIS A 28 25.06 -52.54 -9.37
CA HIS A 28 23.86 -51.85 -9.84
C HIS A 28 23.07 -51.28 -8.65
N ILE A 29 22.58 -50.05 -8.75
CA ILE A 29 21.94 -49.33 -7.63
C ILE A 29 20.75 -50.09 -7.02
N ASN A 30 19.94 -50.74 -7.85
CA ASN A 30 18.80 -51.56 -7.41
C ASN A 30 19.20 -52.79 -6.60
N ASP A 31 20.46 -53.25 -6.69
CA ASP A 31 20.97 -54.36 -5.89
C ASP A 31 21.44 -53.88 -4.51
N TYR A 32 21.78 -52.61 -4.34
CA TYR A 32 22.41 -52.06 -3.12
C TYR A 32 21.51 -51.11 -2.32
N PHE A 33 20.56 -50.40 -2.93
CA PHE A 33 19.53 -49.63 -2.22
C PHE A 33 18.22 -50.44 -2.15
N TYR A 34 17.20 -50.15 -2.96
CA TYR A 34 16.01 -50.98 -3.05
C TYR A 34 15.53 -51.01 -4.49
N ASN A 35 15.20 -52.19 -5.00
CA ASN A 35 14.40 -52.29 -6.21
C ASN A 35 12.95 -52.01 -5.84
N PHE A 36 12.45 -50.83 -6.17
CA PHE A 36 11.10 -50.39 -5.80
C PHE A 36 9.97 -51.15 -6.50
N ASN A 37 10.28 -52.09 -7.40
CA ASN A 37 9.30 -53.05 -7.91
C ASN A 37 9.03 -54.21 -6.92
N ASN A 38 9.87 -54.37 -5.89
CA ASN A 38 9.71 -55.39 -4.87
C ASN A 38 9.00 -54.82 -3.63
N ASP A 39 8.25 -55.67 -2.96
CA ASP A 39 7.73 -55.39 -1.63
C ASP A 39 8.86 -55.52 -0.61
N VAL A 40 9.24 -54.40 -0.01
CA VAL A 40 10.30 -54.28 0.99
C VAL A 40 9.67 -53.94 2.32
N ASN A 41 9.99 -54.71 3.34
CA ASN A 41 9.65 -54.41 4.73
C ASN A 41 10.94 -54.50 5.56
N ALA A 42 11.45 -53.35 5.96
CA ALA A 42 12.68 -53.22 6.72
C ALA A 42 12.42 -52.62 8.11
N SER A 43 13.25 -53.00 9.07
CA SER A 43 13.22 -52.46 10.42
C SER A 43 14.63 -52.03 10.83
N PHE A 44 14.70 -50.86 11.46
CA PHE A 44 15.92 -50.20 11.89
C PHE A 44 15.82 -49.83 13.36
N PHE A 45 16.94 -49.91 14.07
CA PHE A 45 17.10 -49.19 15.33
C PHE A 45 17.48 -47.75 15.02
N ARG A 46 16.69 -46.82 15.54
CA ARG A 46 16.89 -45.36 15.47
C ARG A 46 17.46 -44.89 16.80
N TYR A 47 18.61 -44.24 16.76
CA TYR A 47 19.36 -43.77 17.92
C TYR A 47 19.10 -42.29 18.17
N ASN A 48 19.05 -41.89 19.44
CA ASN A 48 18.81 -40.49 19.81
C ASN A 48 20.08 -39.63 19.56
N PRO A 49 19.96 -38.48 18.86
CA PRO A 49 21.04 -37.51 18.63
C PRO A 49 21.92 -37.21 19.84
N ASN A 50 21.31 -36.88 20.98
CA ASN A 50 22.00 -36.31 22.16
C ASN A 50 22.90 -37.33 22.87
N LEU A 51 22.77 -38.60 22.49
CA LEU A 51 23.53 -39.68 23.06
C LEU A 51 24.50 -40.33 22.05
N MET A 52 24.47 -39.94 20.76
CA MET A 52 25.32 -40.55 19.73
C MET A 52 26.83 -40.42 20.02
N ALA A 53 27.26 -39.37 20.74
CA ALA A 53 28.64 -39.22 21.17
C ALA A 53 29.07 -40.24 22.25
N ASN A 54 28.10 -40.82 22.98
CA ASN A 54 28.35 -41.68 24.14
C ASN A 54 28.49 -43.16 23.78
N TYR A 55 28.14 -43.57 22.55
CA TYR A 55 28.20 -44.97 22.11
C TYR A 55 28.40 -45.11 20.60
N GLN A 56 29.26 -46.04 20.17
CA GLN A 56 29.61 -46.22 18.75
C GLN A 56 28.86 -47.37 18.10
N THR A 57 28.38 -48.34 18.89
CA THR A 57 27.70 -49.54 18.41
C THR A 57 26.40 -49.82 19.17
N TYR A 58 25.53 -50.67 18.62
CA TYR A 58 24.37 -51.23 19.34
C TYR A 58 24.77 -51.87 20.68
N SER A 59 25.87 -52.64 20.71
CA SER A 59 26.34 -53.31 21.92
C SER A 59 26.69 -52.33 23.04
N ASP A 60 27.27 -51.18 22.69
CA ASP A 60 27.56 -50.10 23.63
C ASP A 60 26.26 -49.48 24.19
N TYR A 61 25.29 -49.19 23.31
CA TYR A 61 23.98 -48.65 23.70
C TYR A 61 23.26 -49.58 24.68
N TYR A 62 23.12 -50.85 24.31
CA TYR A 62 22.41 -51.83 25.14
C TYR A 62 23.10 -52.03 26.49
N SER A 63 24.43 -51.93 26.54
CA SER A 63 25.19 -52.01 27.80
C SER A 63 24.95 -50.81 28.72
N LEU A 64 24.66 -49.63 28.16
CA LEU A 64 24.41 -48.39 28.90
C LEU A 64 22.97 -48.30 29.41
N PHE A 65 21.99 -48.61 28.54
CA PHE A 65 20.56 -48.40 28.84
C PHE A 65 19.83 -49.69 29.24
N GLY A 66 20.36 -50.86 28.89
CA GLY A 66 19.73 -52.17 29.18
C GLY A 66 18.50 -52.48 28.33
N GLU A 67 18.25 -51.69 27.28
CA GLU A 67 17.11 -51.82 26.38
C GLU A 67 17.50 -51.54 24.92
N ASP A 68 16.64 -51.96 23.99
CA ASP A 68 16.81 -51.67 22.56
C ASP A 68 16.54 -50.19 22.26
N PRO A 69 17.20 -49.59 21.25
CA PRO A 69 16.80 -48.29 20.73
C PRO A 69 15.39 -48.32 20.13
N THR A 70 14.86 -47.12 19.84
CA THR A 70 13.56 -46.98 19.17
C THR A 70 13.58 -47.70 17.82
N VAL A 71 12.51 -48.41 17.50
CA VAL A 71 12.39 -49.10 16.21
C VAL A 71 11.71 -48.20 15.19
N MET A 72 12.34 -48.06 14.03
CA MET A 72 11.77 -47.44 12.83
C MET A 72 11.48 -48.53 11.80
N SER A 73 10.26 -48.60 11.31
CA SER A 73 9.85 -49.45 10.19
C SER A 73 9.94 -48.68 8.88
N TYR A 74 10.21 -49.39 7.78
CA TYR A 74 10.25 -48.84 6.42
C TYR A 74 9.56 -49.80 5.46
N ARG A 75 8.66 -49.27 4.62
CA ARG A 75 7.86 -50.05 3.67
C ARG A 75 7.83 -49.40 2.28
N THR A 76 7.88 -50.22 1.24
CA THR A 76 7.62 -49.81 -0.15
C THR A 76 6.19 -50.13 -0.56
N PHE A 77 5.66 -49.38 -1.53
CA PHE A 77 4.31 -49.55 -2.07
C PHE A 77 4.37 -49.73 -3.60
N PRO A 78 4.95 -50.83 -4.11
CA PRO A 78 5.17 -51.04 -5.55
C PRO A 78 3.88 -51.12 -6.38
N ASP A 79 2.75 -51.42 -5.73
CA ASP A 79 1.45 -51.54 -6.40
C ASP A 79 0.76 -50.18 -6.61
N TYR A 80 1.37 -49.09 -6.14
CA TYR A 80 0.85 -47.74 -6.21
C TYR A 80 1.83 -46.81 -6.93
N LEU A 81 1.37 -46.14 -7.99
CA LEU A 81 2.14 -45.13 -8.74
C LEU A 81 1.52 -43.76 -8.56
N LEU A 82 2.33 -42.71 -8.62
CA LEU A 82 1.86 -41.33 -8.53
C LEU A 82 1.37 -40.86 -9.90
N ALA A 83 0.22 -40.19 -10.03
CA ALA A 83 -0.16 -39.54 -11.30
C ALA A 83 -0.64 -38.10 -11.21
N GLY A 84 -0.36 -37.39 -12.30
CA GLY A 84 -1.04 -36.20 -12.79
C GLY A 84 -0.46 -35.84 -14.15
N THR A 85 -1.28 -35.69 -15.21
CA THR A 85 -0.78 -35.31 -16.54
C THR A 85 -1.58 -34.17 -17.15
N LYS A 86 -1.04 -33.57 -18.22
CA LYS A 86 -1.69 -32.48 -18.97
C LYS A 86 -3.02 -32.89 -19.64
N GLU A 87 -3.26 -34.17 -19.84
CA GLU A 87 -4.47 -34.68 -20.51
C GLU A 87 -5.74 -34.51 -19.67
N ASP A 88 -5.60 -34.28 -18.36
CA ASP A 88 -6.71 -34.12 -17.41
C ASP A 88 -7.18 -32.65 -17.28
N GLU A 89 -6.52 -31.69 -17.93
CA GLU A 89 -6.75 -30.24 -17.77
C GLU A 89 -8.22 -29.80 -17.93
N THR A 90 -8.93 -30.41 -18.88
CA THR A 90 -10.34 -30.11 -19.13
C THR A 90 -11.27 -30.55 -18.00
N GLU A 91 -10.93 -31.59 -17.24
CA GLU A 91 -11.72 -32.04 -16.09
C GLU A 91 -11.45 -31.17 -14.85
N PHE A 92 -10.22 -30.71 -14.68
CA PHE A 92 -9.78 -29.95 -13.50
C PHE A 92 -10.25 -28.49 -13.49
N THR A 93 -10.40 -27.89 -14.67
CA THR A 93 -10.86 -26.50 -14.83
C THR A 93 -12.38 -26.39 -15.04
N GLN A 94 -13.09 -27.52 -15.16
CA GLN A 94 -14.54 -27.54 -15.34
C GLN A 94 -15.25 -27.02 -14.09
N ARG A 95 -16.07 -25.98 -14.28
CA ARG A 95 -16.88 -25.37 -13.23
C ARG A 95 -18.23 -26.07 -13.13
N TYR A 96 -18.58 -26.53 -11.93
CA TYR A 96 -19.88 -27.10 -11.62
C TYR A 96 -20.64 -26.13 -10.70
N PRO A 97 -21.90 -25.79 -11.00
CA PRO A 97 -22.70 -24.94 -10.12
C PRO A 97 -22.99 -25.64 -8.79
N ILE A 98 -23.06 -24.86 -7.71
CA ILE A 98 -23.48 -25.29 -6.38
C ILE A 98 -24.84 -24.67 -6.10
N ASP A 99 -25.90 -25.40 -6.43
CA ASP A 99 -27.29 -24.89 -6.32
C ASP A 99 -27.64 -24.47 -4.88
N SER A 100 -27.10 -25.15 -3.86
CA SER A 100 -27.40 -24.86 -2.45
C SER A 100 -26.81 -23.54 -1.93
N LEU A 101 -25.81 -22.99 -2.63
CA LEU A 101 -25.16 -21.71 -2.28
C LEU A 101 -25.47 -20.62 -3.30
N THR A 102 -26.24 -20.95 -4.35
CA THR A 102 -26.68 -19.99 -5.36
C THR A 102 -27.98 -19.34 -4.89
N VAL A 103 -27.97 -18.02 -4.77
CA VAL A 103 -29.12 -17.21 -4.36
C VAL A 103 -29.40 -16.21 -5.48
N LEU A 104 -30.57 -16.34 -6.10
CA LEU A 104 -31.06 -15.35 -7.05
C LEU A 104 -31.69 -14.20 -6.30
N ASP A 105 -31.54 -12.99 -6.84
CA ASP A 105 -32.11 -11.75 -6.30
C ASP A 105 -31.77 -11.51 -4.82
N SER A 106 -30.50 -11.68 -4.45
CA SER A 106 -30.02 -11.38 -3.09
C SER A 106 -30.06 -9.88 -2.84
N VAL A 107 -30.78 -9.46 -1.79
CA VAL A 107 -30.94 -8.04 -1.45
C VAL A 107 -30.00 -7.64 -0.32
N VAL A 108 -29.11 -6.69 -0.58
CA VAL A 108 -28.22 -6.07 0.41
C VAL A 108 -28.70 -4.64 0.70
N TYR A 109 -28.79 -4.31 1.99
CA TYR A 109 -29.18 -2.96 2.44
C TYR A 109 -27.94 -2.13 2.72
N ASP A 110 -27.88 -0.94 2.14
CA ASP A 110 -26.80 0.00 2.37
C ASP A 110 -27.32 1.45 2.37
N SER A 111 -26.44 2.40 2.69
CA SER A 111 -26.80 3.80 2.84
C SER A 111 -25.70 4.74 2.36
N ILE A 112 -26.12 5.90 1.91
CA ILE A 112 -25.24 6.95 1.42
C ILE A 112 -25.54 8.26 2.15
N GLU A 113 -24.49 8.90 2.67
CA GLU A 113 -24.58 10.19 3.33
C GLU A 113 -24.25 11.31 2.35
N MET A 114 -25.16 12.28 2.24
CA MET A 114 -24.98 13.48 1.43
C MET A 114 -24.95 14.70 2.33
N ILE A 115 -23.97 15.57 2.10
CA ILE A 115 -23.77 16.80 2.88
C ILE A 115 -23.85 17.99 1.93
N SER A 116 -24.59 19.03 2.31
CA SER A 116 -24.66 20.28 1.58
C SER A 116 -23.32 21.03 1.61
N THR A 117 -23.12 21.95 0.68
CA THR A 117 -22.01 22.89 0.68
C THR A 117 -22.17 23.80 1.91
N PRO A 118 -21.17 23.87 2.81
CA PRO A 118 -21.25 24.79 3.93
C PRO A 118 -21.15 26.24 3.43
N PHE A 119 -22.02 27.11 3.91
CA PHE A 119 -22.00 28.54 3.61
C PHE A 119 -22.33 29.37 4.85
N LYS A 120 -22.12 30.69 4.77
CA LYS A 120 -22.53 31.66 5.79
C LYS A 120 -23.47 32.68 5.17
N ASN A 121 -24.43 33.13 5.95
CA ASN A 121 -25.30 34.25 5.60
C ASN A 121 -24.60 35.57 5.92
N LEU A 122 -24.74 36.55 5.03
CA LEU A 122 -24.38 37.94 5.33
C LEU A 122 -25.52 38.57 6.13
N GLU A 123 -25.28 38.85 7.41
CA GLU A 123 -26.32 39.34 8.33
C GLU A 123 -26.35 40.88 8.38
N LEU A 124 -25.17 41.50 8.32
CA LEU A 124 -25.00 42.94 8.50
C LEU A 124 -23.75 43.44 7.76
N LEU A 125 -23.81 44.67 7.26
CA LEU A 125 -22.64 45.47 6.92
C LEU A 125 -22.46 46.55 7.98
N GLU A 126 -21.26 46.66 8.53
CA GLU A 126 -20.96 47.59 9.61
C GLU A 126 -19.76 48.47 9.22
N TRP A 127 -19.92 49.78 9.29
CA TRP A 127 -18.83 50.73 9.02
C TRP A 127 -17.77 50.67 10.11
N ASN A 128 -16.52 50.42 9.73
CA ASN A 128 -15.44 50.24 10.67
C ASN A 128 -14.84 51.56 11.19
N LEU A 129 -15.45 52.14 12.22
CA LEU A 129 -14.95 53.35 12.90
C LEU A 129 -13.61 53.16 13.62
N ASP A 130 -13.22 51.91 13.94
CA ASP A 130 -11.94 51.62 14.63
C ASP A 130 -10.72 51.72 13.70
N ALA A 131 -10.90 51.85 12.38
CA ALA A 131 -9.81 52.04 11.43
C ALA A 131 -9.36 53.52 11.35
N GLU A 132 -8.13 53.73 10.89
CA GLU A 132 -7.66 55.06 10.48
C GLU A 132 -8.63 55.66 9.44
N PRO A 133 -8.92 56.97 9.45
CA PRO A 133 -9.96 57.60 8.61
C PRO A 133 -9.91 57.19 7.13
N SER A 134 -8.71 57.21 6.53
CA SER A 134 -8.49 56.81 5.12
C SER A 134 -8.65 55.32 4.83
N LEU A 135 -8.78 54.49 5.86
CA LEU A 135 -8.97 53.03 5.78
C LEU A 135 -10.36 52.59 6.26
N GLN A 136 -11.21 53.50 6.72
CA GLN A 136 -12.57 53.16 7.12
C GLN A 136 -13.38 52.67 5.92
N ARG A 137 -14.18 51.62 6.15
CA ARG A 137 -15.00 50.94 5.14
C ARG A 137 -15.94 49.95 5.81
N TYR A 138 -17.01 49.53 5.11
CA TYR A 138 -17.90 48.48 5.60
C TYR A 138 -17.17 47.14 5.78
N LYS A 139 -17.41 46.49 6.91
CA LYS A 139 -17.06 45.11 7.22
C LYS A 139 -18.28 44.21 7.00
N LEU A 140 -18.05 43.04 6.43
CA LEU A 140 -19.08 42.01 6.28
C LEU A 140 -19.19 41.20 7.57
N VAL A 141 -20.35 41.24 8.20
CA VAL A 141 -20.68 40.44 9.39
C VAL A 141 -21.49 39.23 8.94
N SER A 142 -20.93 38.03 9.16
CA SER A 142 -21.52 36.77 8.69
C SER A 142 -21.93 35.86 9.84
N SER A 143 -22.96 35.05 9.59
CA SER A 143 -23.47 34.04 10.53
C SER A 143 -22.44 32.93 10.85
N ASP A 144 -22.82 32.02 11.75
CA ASP A 144 -22.19 30.70 11.85
C ASP A 144 -22.36 29.89 10.56
N TRP A 145 -21.53 28.85 10.39
CA TRP A 145 -21.62 27.97 9.24
C TRP A 145 -22.94 27.21 9.21
N ILE A 146 -23.65 27.32 8.08
CA ILE A 146 -24.88 26.60 7.80
C ILE A 146 -24.54 25.40 6.93
N VAL A 147 -24.95 24.21 7.38
CA VAL A 147 -24.78 22.94 6.69
C VAL A 147 -25.95 22.01 7.03
N SER A 148 -26.34 21.16 6.08
CA SER A 148 -27.34 20.12 6.30
C SER A 148 -26.84 18.82 5.67
N ASP A 149 -27.14 17.71 6.33
CA ASP A 149 -26.87 16.36 5.83
C ASP A 149 -28.16 15.56 5.68
N THR A 150 -28.09 14.50 4.88
CA THR A 150 -29.14 13.49 4.81
C THR A 150 -28.54 12.12 4.50
N THR A 151 -29.17 11.06 4.99
CA THR A 151 -28.82 9.68 4.69
C THR A 151 -29.91 9.06 3.82
N LEU A 152 -29.53 8.58 2.63
CA LEU A 152 -30.42 7.85 1.74
C LEU A 152 -30.11 6.35 1.86
N PHE A 153 -31.13 5.56 2.17
CA PHE A 153 -31.03 4.10 2.21
C PHE A 153 -31.44 3.51 0.88
N TYR A 154 -30.68 2.55 0.38
CA TYR A 154 -30.99 1.84 -0.85
C TYR A 154 -30.79 0.34 -0.68
N ASN A 155 -31.39 -0.42 -1.60
CA ASN A 155 -31.27 -1.86 -1.66
C ASN A 155 -30.63 -2.25 -2.98
N ASP A 156 -29.47 -2.88 -2.92
CA ASP A 156 -28.82 -3.49 -4.07
C ASP A 156 -29.31 -4.94 -4.20
N THR A 157 -29.72 -5.34 -5.40
CA THR A 157 -30.27 -6.68 -5.67
C THR A 157 -29.46 -7.36 -6.76
N PHE A 158 -28.69 -8.38 -6.38
CA PHE A 158 -27.78 -9.07 -7.29
C PHE A 158 -27.84 -10.57 -7.16
N ASN A 159 -27.38 -11.26 -8.20
CA ASN A 159 -27.32 -12.72 -8.19
C ASN A 159 -26.02 -13.20 -7.53
N VAL A 160 -26.15 -14.04 -6.51
CA VAL A 160 -25.03 -14.75 -5.91
C VAL A 160 -24.99 -16.14 -6.54
N THR A 161 -23.95 -16.42 -7.32
CA THR A 161 -23.75 -17.75 -7.91
C THR A 161 -22.49 -18.39 -7.34
N ALA A 162 -22.62 -19.66 -6.97
CA ALA A 162 -21.50 -20.42 -6.42
C ALA A 162 -21.11 -21.52 -7.41
N TYR A 163 -19.82 -21.62 -7.71
CA TYR A 163 -19.27 -22.70 -8.51
C TYR A 163 -18.21 -23.44 -7.71
N ARG A 164 -18.06 -24.73 -7.98
CA ARG A 164 -16.86 -25.49 -7.61
C ARG A 164 -16.07 -25.84 -8.86
N ALA A 165 -14.76 -25.72 -8.78
CA ALA A 165 -13.82 -26.29 -9.73
C ALA A 165 -12.65 -26.92 -8.96
N ILE A 166 -11.85 -27.77 -9.61
CA ILE A 166 -10.67 -28.32 -8.95
C ILE A 166 -9.57 -27.25 -8.91
N LEU A 167 -9.37 -26.51 -10.01
CA LEU A 167 -8.43 -25.40 -10.14
C LEU A 167 -9.08 -24.15 -10.74
N ASN A 168 -8.59 -22.96 -10.35
CA ASN A 168 -9.10 -21.66 -10.80
C ASN A 168 -8.50 -21.20 -12.14
N THR A 169 -7.21 -21.50 -12.36
CA THR A 169 -6.45 -21.09 -13.54
C THR A 169 -5.98 -22.29 -14.38
N PRO A 170 -5.95 -22.18 -15.72
CA PRO A 170 -5.36 -23.20 -16.59
C PRO A 170 -3.86 -23.41 -16.29
N PHE A 171 -3.32 -24.58 -16.64
CA PHE A 171 -1.90 -24.91 -16.42
C PHE A 171 -1.05 -23.99 -17.30
N ILE A 172 -0.35 -23.01 -16.72
CA ILE A 172 0.46 -22.08 -17.54
C ILE A 172 1.77 -22.72 -18.02
N ASP A 173 2.33 -23.71 -17.32
CA ASP A 173 3.56 -24.38 -17.76
C ASP A 173 3.50 -25.88 -17.43
N SER A 174 4.15 -26.70 -18.25
CA SER A 174 4.29 -28.15 -18.08
C SER A 174 4.64 -28.55 -16.64
N GLY A 175 4.03 -29.63 -16.12
CA GLY A 175 4.31 -30.12 -14.77
C GLY A 175 3.18 -30.95 -14.16
N MET A 176 3.39 -31.45 -12.93
CA MET A 176 2.38 -32.16 -12.11
C MET A 176 1.92 -31.26 -10.95
N VAL A 177 0.62 -30.93 -10.87
CA VAL A 177 0.05 -30.09 -9.79
C VAL A 177 -0.70 -30.96 -8.77
N PHE A 178 -0.47 -30.71 -7.49
CA PHE A 178 -1.14 -31.40 -6.39
C PHE A 178 -2.21 -30.49 -5.74
N VAL A 179 -3.46 -30.95 -5.60
CA VAL A 179 -4.67 -30.19 -5.15
C VAL A 179 -5.48 -30.86 -4.02
N ASP A 180 -5.86 -30.14 -2.95
CA ASP A 180 -6.35 -30.71 -1.67
C ASP A 180 -7.79 -31.14 -1.78
N SER A 181 -8.02 -32.46 -1.71
CA SER A 181 -9.36 -33.01 -1.80
C SER A 181 -10.21 -32.84 -0.54
N SER A 182 -9.65 -32.36 0.58
CA SER A 182 -10.42 -32.06 1.80
C SER A 182 -10.60 -30.57 2.07
N GLU A 183 -9.70 -29.72 1.59
CA GLU A 183 -9.77 -28.28 1.86
C GLU A 183 -10.23 -27.50 0.62
N TRP A 184 -11.23 -26.65 0.82
CA TRP A 184 -11.75 -25.74 -0.19
C TRP A 184 -11.31 -24.32 0.15
N THR A 185 -10.76 -23.63 -0.82
CA THR A 185 -10.53 -22.19 -0.78
C THR A 185 -11.57 -21.50 -1.65
N ASP A 186 -12.18 -20.45 -1.14
CA ASP A 186 -13.11 -19.64 -1.91
C ASP A 186 -12.42 -18.40 -2.48
N THR A 187 -12.83 -18.00 -3.69
CA THR A 187 -12.44 -16.74 -4.31
C THR A 187 -13.70 -16.05 -4.78
N ASN A 188 -13.90 -14.82 -4.33
CA ASN A 188 -15.06 -14.00 -4.68
C ASN A 188 -14.72 -13.07 -5.84
N TYR A 189 -15.55 -13.11 -6.88
CA TYR A 189 -15.51 -12.21 -8.02
C TYR A 189 -16.76 -11.34 -7.98
N VAL A 190 -16.58 -10.03 -7.89
CA VAL A 190 -17.66 -9.05 -7.93
C VAL A 190 -17.74 -8.50 -9.35
N PHE A 191 -18.91 -8.63 -9.98
CA PHE A 191 -19.21 -8.03 -11.27
C PHE A 191 -20.12 -6.84 -11.04
N ILE A 192 -19.68 -5.69 -11.53
CA ILE A 192 -20.38 -4.42 -11.40
C ILE A 192 -21.12 -4.17 -12.73
N SER A 193 -22.35 -3.67 -12.65
CA SER A 193 -23.13 -3.23 -13.80
C SER A 193 -22.46 -2.04 -14.49
N ASP A 194 -22.64 -1.91 -15.80
CA ASP A 194 -22.18 -0.72 -16.53
C ASP A 194 -22.96 0.55 -16.10
N ASP A 195 -24.16 0.37 -15.55
CA ASP A 195 -25.02 1.45 -15.07
C ASP A 195 -24.91 1.59 -13.54
N GLN A 196 -24.33 2.70 -13.07
CA GLN A 196 -24.21 3.01 -11.63
C GLN A 196 -25.52 3.53 -11.03
N LEU A 197 -25.75 3.25 -9.75
CA LEU A 197 -26.83 3.84 -8.99
C LEU A 197 -26.55 5.33 -8.73
N ARG A 198 -27.37 6.20 -9.33
CA ARG A 198 -27.27 7.66 -9.14
C ARG A 198 -28.28 8.15 -8.12
N PHE A 199 -27.77 8.70 -7.02
CA PHE A 199 -28.57 9.37 -6.01
C PHE A 199 -28.46 10.89 -6.20
N THR A 200 -29.59 11.59 -6.05
CA THR A 200 -29.63 13.05 -6.13
C THR A 200 -30.48 13.56 -4.99
N ASN A 201 -29.92 14.49 -4.20
CA ASN A 201 -30.67 15.20 -3.18
C ASN A 201 -30.55 16.71 -3.39
N SER A 202 -31.62 17.42 -3.06
CA SER A 202 -31.68 18.88 -3.14
C SER A 202 -31.87 19.44 -1.74
N PHE A 203 -30.89 20.19 -1.25
CA PHE A 203 -30.98 20.91 0.00
C PHE A 203 -31.49 22.32 -0.27
N GLN A 204 -32.60 22.69 0.37
CA GLN A 204 -33.19 24.02 0.24
C GLN A 204 -32.77 24.88 1.43
N PHE A 205 -32.20 26.05 1.12
CA PHE A 205 -31.80 27.04 2.10
C PHE A 205 -32.32 28.41 1.72
N ILE A 206 -32.42 29.29 2.71
CA ILE A 206 -32.56 30.73 2.49
C ILE A 206 -31.17 31.32 2.72
N LYS A 207 -30.58 31.88 1.66
CA LYS A 207 -29.26 32.50 1.71
C LYS A 207 -29.41 34.02 1.76
N GLN A 208 -28.66 34.66 2.64
CA GLN A 208 -28.56 36.11 2.72
C GLN A 208 -27.25 36.56 2.09
N GLN A 209 -27.35 37.44 1.10
CA GLN A 209 -26.22 37.89 0.30
C GLN A 209 -26.41 39.36 -0.12
N LEU A 210 -25.33 39.97 -0.63
CA LEU A 210 -25.44 41.28 -1.26
C LEU A 210 -26.31 41.17 -2.51
N SER A 211 -27.25 42.10 -2.65
CA SER A 211 -28.00 42.26 -3.89
C SER A 211 -27.06 42.69 -5.02
N ASN A 212 -27.42 42.34 -6.26
CA ASN A 212 -26.73 42.84 -7.46
C ASN A 212 -26.72 44.38 -7.53
N ASP A 213 -27.68 45.03 -6.87
CA ASP A 213 -27.79 46.49 -6.85
C ASP A 213 -27.11 47.12 -5.61
N SER A 214 -26.31 46.34 -4.86
CA SER A 214 -25.55 46.84 -3.72
C SER A 214 -24.60 47.98 -4.11
N LEU A 215 -24.59 49.04 -3.30
CA LEU A 215 -23.76 50.23 -3.46
C LEU A 215 -22.36 50.07 -2.87
N VAL A 216 -22.15 49.05 -2.04
CA VAL A 216 -21.02 48.92 -1.12
C VAL A 216 -19.67 48.91 -1.84
N PHE A 217 -19.61 48.25 -2.99
CA PHE A 217 -18.39 48.09 -3.81
C PHE A 217 -18.32 49.08 -4.98
N ARG A 218 -19.30 49.97 -5.10
CA ARG A 218 -19.32 50.94 -6.19
C ARG A 218 -18.29 52.02 -5.92
N ILE A 219 -17.56 52.41 -6.95
CA ILE A 219 -16.66 53.56 -7.00
C ILE A 219 -17.42 54.64 -7.76
N ASN A 220 -17.57 55.84 -7.18
CA ASN A 220 -18.21 56.95 -7.87
C ASN A 220 -17.35 57.37 -9.08
N THR A 221 -17.98 57.63 -10.21
CA THR A 221 -17.32 58.21 -11.40
C THR A 221 -18.02 59.47 -11.90
N ASP A 222 -19.12 59.88 -11.26
CA ASP A 222 -19.84 61.14 -11.44
C ASP A 222 -19.18 62.21 -10.57
N CYS A 223 -17.98 62.65 -10.97
CA CYS A 223 -17.11 63.47 -10.11
C CYS A 223 -17.46 64.96 -10.12
N ASN A 224 -18.26 65.40 -11.08
CA ASN A 224 -18.94 66.68 -10.97
C ASN A 224 -20.29 66.56 -10.24
N ASP A 225 -20.74 65.33 -9.92
CA ASP A 225 -22.02 65.04 -9.29
C ASP A 225 -23.17 65.77 -9.97
N ASN A 226 -23.46 65.41 -11.23
CA ASN A 226 -24.60 65.95 -11.98
C ASN A 226 -25.59 64.87 -12.45
N GLY A 227 -25.27 63.60 -12.20
CA GLY A 227 -26.08 62.44 -12.57
C GLY A 227 -26.11 62.12 -14.07
N GLN A 228 -25.21 62.71 -14.86
CA GLN A 228 -25.11 62.56 -16.31
C GLN A 228 -23.69 62.21 -16.72
N TRP A 229 -23.55 61.47 -17.81
CA TRP A 229 -22.24 61.12 -18.32
C TRP A 229 -21.58 62.31 -19.01
N ASP A 230 -20.37 62.67 -18.56
CA ASP A 230 -19.60 63.78 -19.10
C ASP A 230 -18.33 63.40 -19.85
N ILE A 231 -17.93 64.30 -20.76
CA ILE A 231 -16.62 64.27 -21.41
C ILE A 231 -15.59 65.01 -20.56
N ALA A 232 -14.32 64.70 -20.77
CA ALA A 232 -13.21 65.35 -20.10
C ALA A 232 -13.30 66.89 -20.14
N GLU A 233 -12.83 67.51 -19.06
CA GLU A 233 -12.77 68.96 -18.97
C GLU A 233 -11.84 69.58 -20.01
N THR A 234 -12.06 70.86 -20.28
CA THR A 234 -11.29 71.55 -21.32
C THR A 234 -10.00 72.09 -20.73
N MET A 235 -8.87 71.58 -21.22
CA MET A 235 -7.54 72.11 -20.91
C MET A 235 -7.41 73.57 -21.35
N LEU A 236 -6.80 74.39 -20.50
CA LEU A 236 -6.43 75.78 -20.77
C LEU A 236 -4.94 75.85 -21.18
N GLU A 237 -4.11 76.46 -20.34
CA GLU A 237 -2.66 76.58 -20.52
C GLU A 237 -1.96 75.89 -19.35
N ASP A 238 -0.92 75.12 -19.65
CA ASP A 238 -0.01 74.52 -18.66
C ASP A 238 0.97 75.61 -18.21
N TYR A 239 0.65 76.25 -17.08
CA TYR A 239 1.36 77.41 -16.57
C TYR A 239 2.72 77.02 -15.99
N ASN A 240 2.86 75.83 -15.38
CA ASN A 240 4.08 75.39 -14.73
C ASN A 240 5.03 74.56 -15.64
N ASN A 241 4.54 74.10 -16.81
CA ASN A 241 5.19 73.28 -17.82
C ASN A 241 5.65 71.89 -17.34
N ASP A 242 4.93 71.26 -16.41
CA ASP A 242 5.21 69.91 -15.94
C ASP A 242 4.47 68.82 -16.73
N GLY A 243 3.51 69.20 -17.57
CA GLY A 243 2.71 68.31 -18.41
C GLY A 243 1.56 67.59 -17.69
N ILE A 244 1.19 68.05 -16.49
CA ILE A 244 0.01 67.65 -15.73
C ILE A 244 -0.91 68.88 -15.70
N TYR A 245 -2.22 68.69 -15.92
CA TYR A 245 -3.19 69.78 -15.78
C TYR A 245 -3.77 69.69 -14.38
N GLU A 246 -3.50 70.70 -13.55
CA GLU A 246 -3.96 70.73 -12.16
C GLU A 246 -4.40 72.13 -11.71
N ALA A 247 -4.94 72.20 -10.50
CA ALA A 247 -5.21 73.46 -9.83
C ALA A 247 -3.91 73.91 -9.14
N LEU A 248 -3.29 74.99 -9.63
CA LEU A 248 -2.06 75.52 -9.07
C LEU A 248 -2.37 76.58 -8.01
N TYR A 249 -2.01 76.28 -6.76
CA TYR A 249 -2.11 77.23 -5.67
C TYR A 249 -0.96 78.24 -5.73
N GLU A 250 -1.28 79.52 -5.90
CA GLU A 250 -0.30 80.61 -5.96
C GLU A 250 0.16 81.08 -4.56
N TYR A 251 -0.35 80.45 -3.51
CA TYR A 251 -0.10 80.73 -2.10
C TYR A 251 -0.06 79.43 -1.26
N ASP A 252 0.68 79.45 -0.15
CA ASP A 252 0.63 78.41 0.87
C ASP A 252 -0.57 78.70 1.79
N ASP A 253 -1.65 77.94 1.62
CA ASP A 253 -2.86 78.02 2.45
C ASP A 253 -2.59 77.49 3.86
N ASN A 254 -2.18 78.37 4.76
CA ASN A 254 -1.73 78.01 6.09
C ASN A 254 -2.91 77.67 7.02
N ASN A 255 -4.14 78.01 6.63
CA ASN A 255 -5.34 77.78 7.42
C ASN A 255 -6.32 76.78 6.76
N ASN A 256 -6.00 76.27 5.57
CA ASN A 256 -6.75 75.32 4.75
C ASN A 256 -8.17 75.79 4.40
N ASN A 257 -8.40 77.10 4.21
CA ASN A 257 -9.72 77.63 3.86
C ASN A 257 -9.96 77.81 2.35
N GLY A 258 -8.98 77.49 1.50
CA GLY A 258 -9.08 77.56 0.05
C GLY A 258 -9.13 78.97 -0.53
N ILE A 259 -8.79 80.01 0.25
CA ILE A 259 -8.79 81.42 -0.19
C ILE A 259 -7.51 82.09 0.28
N TYR A 260 -6.84 82.85 -0.60
CA TYR A 260 -5.69 83.65 -0.19
C TYR A 260 -6.10 84.75 0.80
N ASP A 261 -5.65 84.66 2.05
CA ASP A 261 -5.99 85.60 3.12
C ASP A 261 -4.83 86.07 4.01
N THR A 262 -5.17 86.80 5.09
CA THR A 262 -4.17 87.33 6.03
C THR A 262 -3.61 86.21 6.91
N GLY A 263 -2.54 85.60 6.46
CA GLY A 263 -1.88 84.48 7.14
C GLY A 263 -1.10 83.58 6.19
N ASP A 264 -1.40 83.69 4.90
CA ASP A 264 -0.81 82.87 3.84
C ASP A 264 0.46 83.49 3.26
N ASP A 265 1.34 82.63 2.75
CA ASP A 265 2.57 83.03 2.11
C ASP A 265 2.41 82.96 0.58
N GLU A 266 2.69 84.06 -0.13
CA GLU A 266 2.68 84.09 -1.60
C GLU A 266 3.78 83.18 -2.16
N ILE A 267 3.42 82.28 -3.08
CA ILE A 267 4.35 81.39 -3.77
C ILE A 267 4.79 82.03 -5.10
N GLN A 268 3.90 82.04 -6.09
CA GLN A 268 4.15 82.55 -7.44
C GLN A 268 2.82 82.75 -8.17
N ASP A 269 2.67 83.88 -8.86
CA ASP A 269 1.62 84.13 -9.86
C ASP A 269 1.91 83.27 -11.10
N TYR A 270 1.18 82.17 -11.26
CA TYR A 270 1.34 81.19 -12.32
C TYR A 270 0.69 81.67 -13.63
N ASN A 271 -0.51 82.25 -13.54
CA ASN A 271 -1.29 82.65 -14.73
C ASN A 271 -0.96 84.06 -15.25
N GLY A 272 -0.25 84.88 -14.47
CA GLY A 272 0.22 86.21 -14.82
C GLY A 272 -0.88 87.28 -14.85
N ASP A 273 -2.02 87.07 -14.17
CA ASP A 273 -3.14 88.02 -14.13
C ASP A 273 -2.98 89.14 -13.08
N GLY A 274 -2.03 88.96 -12.15
CA GLY A 274 -1.70 89.91 -11.09
C GLY A 274 -2.54 89.78 -9.82
N GLU A 275 -3.34 88.72 -9.66
CA GLU A 275 -4.12 88.38 -8.46
C GLU A 275 -3.68 87.00 -7.93
N ILE A 276 -3.06 86.97 -6.73
CA ILE A 276 -2.67 85.70 -6.08
C ILE A 276 -3.92 84.92 -5.69
N SER A 277 -4.16 83.80 -6.36
CA SER A 277 -5.34 82.95 -6.18
C SER A 277 -5.07 81.49 -6.55
N VAL A 278 -6.11 80.71 -6.89
CA VAL A 278 -5.94 79.37 -7.47
C VAL A 278 -5.95 79.51 -8.99
N ALA A 279 -4.83 79.21 -9.64
CA ALA A 279 -4.69 79.21 -11.08
C ALA A 279 -5.04 77.83 -11.65
N TYR A 280 -6.22 77.72 -12.27
CA TYR A 280 -6.64 76.49 -12.94
C TYR A 280 -6.04 76.40 -14.35
N GLU A 281 -5.39 75.27 -14.62
CA GLU A 281 -4.89 74.93 -15.96
C GLU A 281 -5.96 74.27 -16.85
N PHE A 282 -7.19 74.19 -16.35
CA PHE A 282 -8.36 73.61 -17.00
C PHE A 282 -9.63 74.40 -16.66
N VAL A 283 -10.73 74.09 -17.34
CA VAL A 283 -12.05 74.64 -17.00
C VAL A 283 -12.71 73.73 -15.97
N ASP A 284 -12.56 74.08 -14.70
CA ASP A 284 -13.24 73.46 -13.55
C ASP A 284 -14.75 73.75 -13.62
N ARG A 285 -15.55 72.72 -13.89
CA ARG A 285 -17.00 72.86 -14.07
C ARG A 285 -17.75 72.29 -12.86
N GLY A 286 -18.57 73.13 -12.23
CA GLY A 286 -19.62 72.63 -11.33
C GLY A 286 -20.77 71.95 -12.08
N ASN A 287 -21.72 71.40 -11.33
CA ASN A 287 -22.89 70.67 -11.85
C ASN A 287 -24.07 71.57 -12.24
N GLY A 288 -23.99 72.87 -11.97
CA GLY A 288 -25.07 73.82 -12.24
C GLY A 288 -26.28 73.65 -11.32
N VAL A 289 -26.14 72.96 -10.19
CA VAL A 289 -27.12 72.89 -9.10
C VAL A 289 -26.47 73.26 -7.78
N TRP A 290 -27.23 73.89 -6.88
CA TRP A 290 -26.66 74.24 -5.58
C TRP A 290 -26.36 72.97 -4.76
N ASP A 291 -25.11 72.85 -4.31
CA ASP A 291 -24.64 71.75 -3.48
C ASP A 291 -24.68 72.08 -1.99
N SER A 292 -25.37 71.21 -1.24
CA SER A 292 -25.27 71.18 0.22
C SER A 292 -23.93 70.56 0.64
N TYR A 293 -23.52 70.80 1.89
CA TYR A 293 -22.37 70.14 2.49
C TYR A 293 -22.42 68.61 2.32
N GLU A 294 -21.26 67.98 2.24
CA GLU A 294 -21.18 66.53 2.10
C GLU A 294 -21.63 65.82 3.39
N PRO A 295 -22.53 64.81 3.31
CA PRO A 295 -23.02 64.15 4.50
C PRO A 295 -21.89 63.40 5.22
N TYR A 296 -21.74 63.68 6.52
CA TYR A 296 -20.75 63.03 7.38
C TYR A 296 -21.40 62.47 8.65
N TYR A 297 -20.74 61.49 9.27
CA TYR A 297 -21.16 60.95 10.56
C TYR A 297 -20.43 61.65 11.70
N ASP A 298 -21.16 62.51 12.41
CA ASP A 298 -20.68 63.23 13.59
C ASP A 298 -20.45 62.26 14.77
N ILE A 299 -19.20 61.85 14.97
CA ILE A 299 -18.81 60.83 15.97
C ILE A 299 -18.92 61.40 17.38
N ASP A 300 -18.55 62.67 17.56
CA ASP A 300 -18.45 63.31 18.88
C ASP A 300 -19.64 64.19 19.24
N SER A 301 -20.60 64.32 18.32
CA SER A 301 -21.82 65.13 18.42
C SER A 301 -21.54 66.62 18.58
N SER A 302 -20.46 67.12 17.97
CA SER A 302 -20.06 68.53 18.00
C SER A 302 -20.93 69.42 17.09
N GLY A 303 -21.54 68.84 16.06
CA GLY A 303 -22.29 69.55 15.01
C GLY A 303 -21.40 70.21 13.95
N THR A 304 -20.11 69.86 13.90
CA THR A 304 -19.14 70.30 12.88
C THR A 304 -18.30 69.13 12.42
N TYR A 305 -17.85 69.13 11.16
CA TYR A 305 -17.01 68.06 10.63
C TYR A 305 -15.60 68.09 11.23
N ASP A 306 -15.12 66.92 11.66
CA ASP A 306 -13.73 66.68 12.05
C ASP A 306 -13.03 65.67 11.13
N LEU A 307 -11.70 65.78 10.99
CA LEU A 307 -10.89 64.92 10.10
C LEU A 307 -10.98 63.40 10.40
N ASN A 308 -11.46 63.02 11.58
CA ASN A 308 -11.64 61.61 11.96
C ASN A 308 -13.03 61.04 11.62
N GLU A 309 -13.91 61.86 11.05
CA GLU A 309 -15.29 61.50 10.76
C GLU A 309 -15.44 61.02 9.31
N PRO A 310 -16.16 59.92 9.07
CA PRO A 310 -16.40 59.47 7.71
C PRO A 310 -17.45 60.36 7.06
N TYR A 311 -17.20 60.72 5.80
CA TYR A 311 -18.11 61.46 4.95
C TYR A 311 -18.32 60.73 3.62
N GLN A 312 -19.39 61.10 2.93
CA GLN A 312 -19.61 60.70 1.55
C GLN A 312 -18.93 61.72 0.64
N ASP A 313 -17.83 61.32 0.00
CA ASP A 313 -17.16 62.08 -1.06
C ASP A 313 -17.98 61.98 -2.35
N ARG A 314 -18.54 63.11 -2.79
CA ARG A 314 -19.53 63.22 -3.87
C ARG A 314 -18.89 63.72 -5.14
N ASN A 315 -17.88 64.58 -5.02
CA ASN A 315 -17.18 65.19 -6.14
C ASN A 315 -15.79 64.56 -6.43
N CYS A 316 -15.47 63.44 -5.77
CA CYS A 316 -14.26 62.64 -5.95
C CYS A 316 -12.95 63.32 -5.54
N ASN A 317 -12.98 64.40 -4.77
CA ASN A 317 -11.78 65.16 -4.47
C ASN A 317 -11.00 64.64 -3.24
N GLY A 318 -11.56 63.66 -2.51
CA GLY A 318 -10.94 63.04 -1.36
C GLY A 318 -10.82 63.93 -0.11
N LYS A 319 -11.57 65.04 -0.04
CA LYS A 319 -11.74 65.89 1.14
C LYS A 319 -13.24 66.14 1.37
N TRP A 320 -13.59 66.56 2.60
CA TRP A 320 -14.95 66.97 2.90
C TRP A 320 -15.18 68.39 2.41
N ASP A 321 -16.27 68.61 1.67
CA ASP A 321 -16.68 69.94 1.22
C ASP A 321 -17.92 70.47 1.97
N ASP A 322 -17.86 71.76 2.29
CA ASP A 322 -19.01 72.51 2.83
C ASP A 322 -19.97 72.91 1.71
N HIS A 323 -21.12 73.48 2.08
CA HIS A 323 -22.11 73.95 1.11
C HIS A 323 -21.57 75.05 0.19
N GLU A 324 -22.09 75.12 -1.03
CA GLU A 324 -21.79 76.22 -1.94
C GLU A 324 -22.31 77.56 -1.41
N GLN A 325 -21.61 78.63 -1.74
CA GLN A 325 -22.02 79.97 -1.34
C GLN A 325 -23.21 80.45 -2.16
N TYR A 326 -24.21 81.04 -1.50
CA TYR A 326 -25.40 81.60 -2.14
C TYR A 326 -25.73 82.99 -1.60
N ILE A 327 -26.47 83.76 -2.39
CA ILE A 327 -27.01 85.06 -2.01
C ILE A 327 -28.40 84.85 -1.42
N ASP A 328 -28.46 84.82 -0.09
CA ASP A 328 -29.70 84.79 0.68
C ASP A 328 -30.47 86.12 0.50
N ALA A 329 -31.37 86.14 -0.48
CA ALA A 329 -32.07 87.35 -0.89
C ALA A 329 -33.18 87.72 0.10
N ASP A 330 -33.69 86.75 0.86
CA ASP A 330 -34.84 86.90 1.75
C ASP A 330 -34.48 86.86 3.26
N ASN A 331 -33.20 86.60 3.58
CA ASN A 331 -32.65 86.40 4.93
C ASN A 331 -33.29 85.22 5.68
N SER A 332 -33.67 84.17 4.96
CA SER A 332 -34.19 82.92 5.54
C SER A 332 -33.11 82.12 6.27
N GLY A 333 -31.84 82.29 5.90
CA GLY A 333 -30.70 81.56 6.41
C GLY A 333 -30.51 80.17 5.79
N TYR A 334 -31.23 79.85 4.71
CA TYR A 334 -31.12 78.60 3.96
C TYR A 334 -31.25 78.88 2.46
N TYR A 335 -30.62 78.07 1.61
CA TYR A 335 -30.78 78.21 0.16
C TYR A 335 -32.23 77.90 -0.26
N GLU A 336 -32.86 78.83 -0.98
CA GLU A 336 -34.14 78.62 -1.65
C GLU A 336 -33.98 78.52 -3.17
N ASN A 337 -34.77 77.64 -3.79
CA ASN A 337 -34.73 77.44 -5.24
C ASN A 337 -35.03 78.76 -5.99
N GLY A 338 -34.04 79.24 -6.74
CA GLY A 338 -34.09 80.48 -7.49
C GLY A 338 -33.14 81.57 -6.97
N GLU A 339 -32.43 81.33 -5.87
CA GLU A 339 -31.34 82.18 -5.41
C GLU A 339 -30.07 82.01 -6.25
N GLU A 340 -29.29 83.08 -6.36
CA GLU A 340 -28.00 83.06 -7.06
C GLU A 340 -26.96 82.37 -6.15
N PHE A 341 -26.21 81.42 -6.70
CA PHE A 341 -25.14 80.69 -6.00
C PHE A 341 -23.87 80.63 -6.85
N THR A 342 -22.76 80.33 -6.19
CA THR A 342 -21.45 80.09 -6.82
C THR A 342 -21.28 78.59 -7.06
N ASP A 343 -21.53 78.19 -8.30
CA ASP A 343 -21.33 76.83 -8.81
C ASP A 343 -19.82 76.53 -8.87
N THR A 344 -19.33 75.70 -7.94
CA THR A 344 -17.91 75.40 -7.74
C THR A 344 -17.65 73.96 -8.18
N GLY A 345 -16.60 73.75 -8.98
CA GLY A 345 -16.19 72.40 -9.37
C GLY A 345 -15.40 71.68 -8.27
N ASN A 346 -14.89 70.49 -8.59
CA ASN A 346 -14.16 69.66 -7.63
C ASN A 346 -12.68 70.05 -7.48
N ALA A 347 -12.22 71.05 -8.25
CA ALA A 347 -10.84 71.51 -8.32
C ALA A 347 -9.83 70.44 -8.76
N LEU A 348 -10.30 69.38 -9.43
CA LEU A 348 -9.49 68.35 -10.06
C LEU A 348 -9.77 68.34 -11.56
N PHE A 349 -8.73 68.07 -12.36
CA PHE A 349 -8.95 67.89 -13.78
C PHE A 349 -9.68 66.56 -14.01
N ASP A 350 -10.94 66.63 -14.43
CA ASP A 350 -11.73 65.43 -14.71
C ASP A 350 -11.47 64.91 -16.13
N GLU A 351 -11.08 63.63 -16.22
CA GLU A 351 -11.08 62.89 -17.49
C GLU A 351 -12.51 62.52 -17.92
N GLU A 352 -12.66 61.91 -19.11
CA GLU A 352 -13.97 61.41 -19.57
C GLU A 352 -14.49 60.35 -18.58
N GLU A 353 -15.72 60.51 -18.09
CA GLU A 353 -16.23 59.68 -17.00
C GLU A 353 -16.29 58.20 -17.40
N GLU A 354 -15.76 57.35 -16.54
CA GLU A 354 -15.93 55.91 -16.72
C GLU A 354 -17.35 55.48 -16.31
N TYR A 355 -17.89 54.47 -16.97
CA TYR A 355 -19.25 54.00 -16.69
C TYR A 355 -19.41 52.50 -16.88
N THR A 356 -20.34 51.92 -16.11
CA THR A 356 -20.84 50.56 -16.30
C THR A 356 -22.03 50.58 -17.25
N SER A 357 -21.96 49.83 -18.36
CA SER A 357 -23.09 49.68 -19.28
C SER A 357 -24.04 48.56 -18.82
N LYS A 358 -25.31 48.88 -18.59
CA LYS A 358 -26.35 47.89 -18.23
C LYS A 358 -27.67 48.28 -18.90
N ASP A 359 -28.36 47.33 -19.51
CA ASP A 359 -29.74 47.51 -19.98
C ASP A 359 -30.65 47.32 -18.76
N ILE A 360 -31.13 48.42 -18.17
CA ILE A 360 -31.86 48.40 -16.90
C ILE A 360 -33.33 48.00 -17.10
N ASP A 361 -33.94 48.41 -18.22
CA ASP A 361 -35.37 48.21 -18.49
C ASP A 361 -35.67 47.08 -19.48
N GLY A 362 -34.64 46.46 -20.05
CA GLY A 362 -34.73 45.33 -20.97
C GLY A 362 -35.19 45.74 -22.37
N ASP A 363 -35.07 47.01 -22.75
CA ASP A 363 -35.47 47.53 -24.05
C ASP A 363 -34.43 47.27 -25.16
N GLY A 364 -33.23 46.82 -24.79
CA GLY A 364 -32.13 46.49 -25.68
C GLY A 364 -31.15 47.64 -25.95
N GLU A 365 -31.38 48.83 -25.38
CA GLU A 365 -30.41 49.92 -25.30
C GLU A 365 -29.66 49.83 -23.96
N PHE A 366 -28.39 50.24 -23.93
CA PHE A 366 -27.58 50.19 -22.71
C PHE A 366 -27.58 51.56 -22.03
N ASP A 367 -27.96 51.59 -20.75
CA ASP A 367 -27.79 52.76 -19.90
C ASP A 367 -26.34 52.90 -19.43
N LYS A 368 -25.88 54.14 -19.33
CA LYS A 368 -24.59 54.47 -18.73
C LYS A 368 -24.77 54.69 -17.23
N LEU A 369 -24.23 53.78 -16.42
CA LEU A 369 -24.23 53.92 -14.97
C LEU A 369 -22.88 54.47 -14.51
N LEU A 370 -22.90 55.61 -13.81
CA LEU A 370 -21.71 56.35 -13.37
C LEU A 370 -21.10 55.74 -12.10
N TYR A 371 -20.70 54.47 -12.22
CA TYR A 371 -19.90 53.80 -11.22
C TYR A 371 -19.08 52.68 -11.83
N LEU A 372 -18.02 52.30 -11.12
CA LEU A 372 -17.26 51.07 -11.34
C LEU A 372 -17.41 50.14 -10.13
N ILE A 373 -17.09 48.85 -10.30
CA ILE A 373 -17.05 47.90 -9.19
C ILE A 373 -15.61 47.72 -8.74
N GLY A 374 -15.33 48.10 -7.50
CA GLY A 374 -14.04 47.93 -6.85
C GLY A 374 -13.89 46.57 -6.13
N ASP A 375 -12.64 46.22 -5.82
CA ASP A 375 -12.29 44.98 -5.12
C ASP A 375 -12.56 45.02 -3.60
N LYS A 376 -12.91 46.19 -3.07
CA LYS A 376 -13.18 46.45 -1.65
C LYS A 376 -14.38 47.39 -1.49
N PRO A 377 -15.08 47.36 -0.34
CA PRO A 377 -16.08 48.37 -0.03
C PRO A 377 -15.46 49.77 -0.08
N ASN A 378 -16.08 50.71 -0.81
CA ASN A 378 -15.43 51.98 -1.16
C ASN A 378 -16.17 53.22 -0.65
N ASN A 379 -17.50 53.22 -0.69
CA ASN A 379 -18.28 54.43 -0.41
C ASN A 379 -19.02 54.31 0.92
N LEU A 380 -19.07 55.40 1.67
CA LEU A 380 -20.01 55.58 2.78
C LEU A 380 -21.42 55.74 2.20
N ILE A 381 -22.35 54.93 2.68
CA ILE A 381 -23.69 54.91 2.12
C ILE A 381 -24.58 55.88 2.88
N VAL A 382 -25.28 56.71 2.12
CA VAL A 382 -26.15 57.77 2.63
C VAL A 382 -27.52 57.65 1.99
N ASP A 383 -28.56 57.72 2.81
CA ASP A 383 -29.95 57.75 2.37
C ASP A 383 -30.43 59.20 2.22
N TRP A 384 -30.76 59.56 0.98
CA TRP A 384 -31.24 60.88 0.57
C TRP A 384 -32.77 60.94 0.47
N SER A 385 -33.49 60.02 1.14
CA SER A 385 -34.95 60.05 1.24
C SER A 385 -35.50 61.39 1.77
N ASP A 386 -34.73 62.07 2.63
CA ASP A 386 -34.91 63.49 2.96
C ASP A 386 -33.74 64.29 2.41
N GLY A 387 -33.93 64.92 1.24
CA GLY A 387 -32.87 65.68 0.57
C GLY A 387 -32.35 66.89 1.34
N SER A 388 -33.06 67.35 2.39
CA SER A 388 -32.58 68.44 3.26
C SER A 388 -31.75 67.94 4.44
N ASN A 389 -31.84 66.65 4.75
CA ASN A 389 -31.18 66.03 5.91
C ASN A 389 -30.82 64.57 5.61
N PRO A 390 -29.86 64.35 4.70
CA PRO A 390 -29.42 63.01 4.31
C PRO A 390 -28.90 62.22 5.52
N GLN A 391 -29.17 60.91 5.55
CA GLN A 391 -28.85 60.04 6.68
C GLN A 391 -27.68 59.10 6.35
N VAL A 392 -26.57 59.24 7.07
CA VAL A 392 -25.43 58.32 6.95
C VAL A 392 -25.75 56.98 7.62
N LEU A 393 -25.57 55.87 6.88
CA LEU A 393 -25.90 54.52 7.36
C LEU A 393 -24.66 53.75 7.78
N LEU A 394 -24.34 53.70 9.08
CA LEU A 394 -23.21 52.90 9.56
C LEU A 394 -23.49 51.39 9.60
N GLU A 395 -24.77 51.02 9.72
CA GLU A 395 -25.22 49.64 9.79
C GLU A 395 -26.29 49.40 8.71
N ILE A 396 -26.06 48.42 7.83
CA ILE A 396 -26.98 48.05 6.76
C ILE A 396 -27.36 46.59 6.94
N GLY A 397 -28.63 46.36 7.24
CA GLY A 397 -29.21 45.04 7.48
C GLY A 397 -30.05 44.52 6.32
N LEU A 398 -30.78 43.44 6.58
CA LEU A 398 -31.69 42.83 5.61
C LEU A 398 -32.87 43.75 5.29
N GLY A 399 -33.13 43.94 4.00
CA GLY A 399 -34.25 44.75 3.52
C GLY A 399 -34.08 46.26 3.74
N THR A 400 -32.86 46.74 3.94
CA THR A 400 -32.58 48.18 3.88
C THR A 400 -32.69 48.65 2.44
N ASP A 401 -33.56 49.63 2.22
CA ASP A 401 -33.74 50.35 0.97
C ASP A 401 -33.15 51.75 1.09
N ILE A 402 -32.61 52.29 -0.01
CA ILE A 402 -31.85 53.53 -0.01
C ILE A 402 -32.23 54.37 -1.23
N LEU A 403 -32.39 55.68 -1.03
CA LEU A 403 -32.55 56.63 -2.12
C LEU A 403 -31.25 57.41 -2.33
N SER A 404 -30.74 57.46 -3.56
CA SER A 404 -29.62 58.35 -3.91
C SER A 404 -30.06 59.80 -4.04
N ARG A 405 -29.12 60.76 -4.04
CA ARG A 405 -29.45 62.19 -4.28
C ARG A 405 -30.26 62.41 -5.55
N TRP A 406 -29.87 61.75 -6.65
CA TRP A 406 -30.57 61.82 -7.94
C TRP A 406 -31.88 61.03 -8.01
N GLY A 407 -32.39 60.51 -6.89
CA GLY A 407 -33.68 59.82 -6.82
C GLY A 407 -33.67 58.38 -7.33
N THR A 408 -32.49 57.77 -7.49
CA THR A 408 -32.38 56.34 -7.82
C THR A 408 -32.63 55.52 -6.55
N GLN A 409 -33.60 54.61 -6.62
CA GLN A 409 -33.95 53.73 -5.50
C GLN A 409 -33.17 52.42 -5.60
N TYR A 410 -32.52 52.04 -4.50
CA TYR A 410 -31.81 50.78 -4.33
C TYR A 410 -32.51 49.96 -3.26
N GLU A 411 -33.11 48.84 -3.66
CA GLU A 411 -33.87 47.98 -2.75
C GLU A 411 -33.04 46.80 -2.26
N ASN A 412 -33.26 46.39 -1.00
CA ASN A 412 -32.68 45.19 -0.40
C ASN A 412 -31.16 45.07 -0.60
N ILE A 413 -30.37 46.05 -0.13
CA ILE A 413 -28.90 46.03 -0.25
C ILE A 413 -28.29 44.69 0.20
N ILE A 414 -28.86 44.09 1.25
CA ILE A 414 -28.73 42.68 1.58
C ILE A 414 -30.08 42.00 1.31
N GLU A 415 -30.09 41.04 0.39
CA GLU A 415 -31.28 40.30 -0.04
C GLU A 415 -31.33 38.89 0.56
N SER A 416 -32.52 38.31 0.61
CA SER A 416 -32.74 36.89 0.91
C SER A 416 -33.16 36.16 -0.36
N VAL A 417 -32.36 35.16 -0.76
CA VAL A 417 -32.61 34.35 -1.95
C VAL A 417 -32.81 32.89 -1.59
N ASP A 418 -33.73 32.24 -2.28
CA ASP A 418 -33.88 30.78 -2.22
C ASP A 418 -32.67 30.14 -2.91
N PHE A 419 -31.89 29.37 -2.15
CA PHE A 419 -30.73 28.67 -2.63
C PHE A 419 -31.00 27.16 -2.58
N THR A 420 -30.91 26.50 -3.72
CA THR A 420 -31.00 25.04 -3.81
C THR A 420 -29.62 24.46 -4.12
N ASP A 421 -29.05 23.72 -3.18
CA ASP A 421 -27.81 22.97 -3.41
C ASP A 421 -28.14 21.54 -3.82
N ILE A 422 -27.79 21.18 -5.05
CA ILE A 422 -28.02 19.86 -5.61
C ILE A 422 -26.75 19.04 -5.44
N LYS A 423 -26.85 17.96 -4.66
CA LYS A 423 -25.78 16.96 -4.50
C LYS A 423 -26.11 15.70 -5.26
N GLN A 424 -25.11 15.19 -5.96
CA GLN A 424 -25.16 13.94 -6.70
C GLN A 424 -24.04 13.03 -6.25
N GLN A 425 -24.36 11.76 -6.08
CA GLN A 425 -23.39 10.74 -5.76
C GLN A 425 -23.74 9.46 -6.50
N TYR A 426 -22.70 8.70 -6.83
CA TYR A 426 -22.77 7.48 -7.59
C TYR A 426 -22.28 6.34 -6.72
N VAL A 427 -22.99 5.22 -6.78
CA VAL A 427 -22.57 3.97 -6.17
C VAL A 427 -22.54 2.90 -7.25
N GLU A 428 -21.51 2.06 -7.19
CA GLU A 428 -21.40 0.90 -8.07
C GLU A 428 -22.59 -0.04 -7.81
N ASP A 429 -23.27 -0.44 -8.88
CA ASP A 429 -24.40 -1.37 -8.82
C ASP A 429 -23.85 -2.79 -9.01
N VAL A 430 -23.96 -3.65 -8.00
CA VAL A 430 -23.46 -5.02 -8.15
C VAL A 430 -24.44 -5.78 -9.05
N ASP A 431 -23.98 -6.37 -10.15
CA ASP A 431 -24.84 -7.19 -11.03
C ASP A 431 -24.80 -8.66 -10.56
N SER A 432 -23.60 -9.16 -10.28
CA SER A 432 -23.45 -10.52 -9.75
C SER A 432 -22.22 -10.71 -8.88
N LEU A 433 -22.38 -11.55 -7.87
CA LEU A 433 -21.30 -12.06 -7.05
C LEU A 433 -21.08 -13.53 -7.43
N VAL A 434 -19.90 -13.86 -7.90
CA VAL A 434 -19.50 -15.23 -8.21
C VAL A 434 -18.50 -15.71 -7.19
N THR A 435 -18.89 -16.68 -6.36
CA THR A 435 -17.97 -17.37 -5.46
C THR A 435 -17.50 -18.65 -6.12
N LEU A 436 -16.19 -18.75 -6.39
CA LEU A 436 -15.57 -19.97 -6.88
C LEU A 436 -14.86 -20.68 -5.74
N PHE A 437 -15.33 -21.87 -5.40
CA PHE A 437 -14.65 -22.79 -4.51
C PHE A 437 -13.67 -23.64 -5.32
N THR A 438 -12.38 -23.55 -4.99
CA THR A 438 -11.33 -24.39 -5.57
C THR A 438 -10.63 -25.21 -4.50
N ARG A 439 -9.91 -26.26 -4.91
CA ARG A 439 -9.09 -27.03 -3.97
C ARG A 439 -7.81 -26.27 -3.64
N GLU A 440 -7.33 -26.40 -2.40
CA GLU A 440 -6.07 -25.78 -2.00
C GLU A 440 -4.87 -26.43 -2.70
N LYS A 441 -3.97 -25.64 -3.30
CA LYS A 441 -2.76 -26.15 -3.98
C LYS A 441 -1.67 -26.46 -2.94
N VAL A 442 -1.12 -27.68 -2.95
CA VAL A 442 -0.05 -28.12 -2.01
C VAL A 442 1.29 -28.30 -2.71
N GLY A 443 1.34 -28.43 -4.03
CA GLY A 443 2.63 -28.49 -4.74
C GLY A 443 2.50 -28.47 -6.25
N HIS A 444 3.60 -28.15 -6.93
CA HIS A 444 3.77 -28.25 -8.37
C HIS A 444 5.18 -28.80 -8.63
N VAL A 445 5.33 -29.89 -9.39
CA VAL A 445 6.64 -30.28 -9.96
C VAL A 445 6.69 -29.69 -11.37
N ILE A 446 7.64 -28.79 -11.61
CA ILE A 446 7.70 -27.97 -12.84
C ILE A 446 8.66 -28.57 -13.87
N ASP A 447 9.79 -29.15 -13.41
CA ASP A 447 10.90 -29.52 -14.29
C ASP A 447 11.22 -31.03 -14.26
N ASN A 448 11.66 -31.57 -15.40
CA ASN A 448 12.15 -32.95 -15.59
C ASN A 448 11.18 -34.06 -15.13
N VAL A 449 9.88 -33.86 -15.34
CA VAL A 449 8.87 -34.90 -15.11
C VAL A 449 8.98 -35.96 -16.21
N THR A 450 9.38 -37.17 -15.83
CA THR A 450 9.33 -38.39 -16.65
C THR A 450 7.96 -39.07 -16.52
N ASP A 451 7.80 -40.28 -17.07
CA ASP A 451 6.54 -41.02 -16.97
C ASP A 451 6.11 -41.15 -15.49
N PRO A 452 4.88 -40.78 -15.11
CA PRO A 452 4.38 -40.94 -13.74
C PRO A 452 4.59 -42.37 -13.20
N ASP A 453 4.68 -43.37 -14.08
CA ASP A 453 4.96 -44.76 -13.75
C ASP A 453 6.37 -45.03 -13.19
N GLU A 454 7.25 -44.03 -13.16
CA GLU A 454 8.64 -44.15 -12.68
C GLU A 454 8.85 -43.59 -11.26
N TYR A 455 7.80 -43.09 -10.60
CA TYR A 455 7.85 -42.56 -9.24
C TYR A 455 7.29 -43.55 -8.21
N TYR A 456 8.06 -43.83 -7.17
CA TYR A 456 7.74 -44.82 -6.13
C TYR A 456 7.56 -44.15 -4.77
N ILE A 457 6.44 -44.47 -4.11
CA ILE A 457 6.15 -43.98 -2.76
C ILE A 457 6.61 -45.03 -1.74
N THR A 458 7.25 -44.56 -0.68
CA THR A 458 7.71 -45.38 0.44
C THR A 458 7.43 -44.65 1.75
N LYS A 459 7.31 -45.39 2.86
CA LYS A 459 6.96 -44.82 4.18
C LYS A 459 7.90 -45.34 5.24
N SER A 460 8.42 -44.44 6.06
CA SER A 460 9.09 -44.77 7.33
C SER A 460 8.19 -44.40 8.50
N GLU A 461 8.16 -45.21 9.55
CA GLU A 461 7.35 -44.96 10.75
C GLU A 461 8.09 -45.37 12.01
N TRP A 462 8.04 -44.54 13.05
CA TRP A 462 8.61 -44.81 14.37
C TRP A 462 7.72 -44.24 15.47
N SER A 463 8.00 -44.60 16.72
CA SER A 463 7.26 -44.07 17.87
C SER A 463 8.22 -43.67 18.98
N LYS A 464 7.89 -42.61 19.70
CA LYS A 464 8.65 -42.13 20.85
C LYS A 464 7.80 -42.24 22.10
N THR A 465 8.40 -42.72 23.19
CA THR A 465 7.71 -42.73 24.49
C THR A 465 8.39 -41.75 25.43
N ALA A 466 7.68 -40.70 25.83
CA ALA A 466 8.15 -39.70 26.77
C ALA A 466 7.04 -39.40 27.80
N GLY A 467 7.39 -39.30 29.09
CA GLY A 467 6.42 -38.97 30.14
C GLY A 467 5.28 -39.98 30.37
N GLY A 468 5.33 -41.17 29.77
CA GLY A 468 4.26 -42.18 29.82
C GLY A 468 3.27 -42.12 28.66
N GLU A 469 3.46 -41.19 27.71
CA GLU A 469 2.72 -41.13 26.45
C GLU A 469 3.60 -41.63 25.30
N THR A 470 2.99 -42.37 24.37
CA THR A 470 3.67 -42.85 23.15
C THR A 470 3.13 -42.06 21.97
N GLU A 471 3.99 -41.24 21.37
CA GLU A 471 3.72 -40.46 20.17
C GLU A 471 4.21 -41.21 18.94
N ARG A 472 3.42 -41.20 17.86
CA ARG A 472 3.71 -41.91 16.60
C ARG A 472 4.13 -40.89 15.54
N PHE A 473 5.23 -41.17 14.88
CA PHE A 473 5.81 -40.36 13.81
C PHE A 473 5.94 -41.18 12.54
N TYR A 474 5.76 -40.55 11.39
CA TYR A 474 5.93 -41.20 10.10
C TYR A 474 6.40 -40.20 9.05
N ASN A 475 7.01 -40.68 7.98
CA ASN A 475 7.47 -39.82 6.90
C ASN A 475 7.35 -40.56 5.55
N TYR A 476 6.94 -39.82 4.51
CA TYR A 476 6.78 -40.33 3.16
C TYR A 476 7.95 -39.90 2.28
N HIS A 477 8.51 -40.87 1.57
CA HIS A 477 9.63 -40.64 0.65
C HIS A 477 9.21 -41.02 -0.75
N ILE A 478 9.51 -40.13 -1.70
CA ILE A 478 9.24 -40.33 -3.12
C ILE A 478 10.59 -40.52 -3.81
N PHE A 479 10.78 -41.68 -4.42
CA PHE A 479 12.00 -42.02 -5.15
C PHE A 479 11.73 -42.20 -6.63
N HIS A 480 12.72 -41.87 -7.42
CA HIS A 480 12.67 -41.95 -8.86
C HIS A 480 14.06 -42.33 -9.38
N ASN A 481 14.14 -43.27 -10.33
CA ASN A 481 15.43 -43.81 -10.79
C ASN A 481 15.62 -43.55 -12.29
N THR A 482 16.01 -42.32 -12.63
CA THR A 482 16.40 -41.91 -14.00
C THR A 482 17.82 -41.41 -13.99
N ASP A 483 18.72 -42.15 -14.66
CA ASP A 483 20.18 -41.96 -14.73
C ASP A 483 20.93 -42.07 -13.39
N HIS A 484 20.31 -41.58 -12.32
CA HIS A 484 20.71 -41.58 -10.92
C HIS A 484 19.54 -41.98 -10.02
N LEU A 485 19.83 -42.36 -8.76
CA LEU A 485 18.78 -42.49 -7.76
C LEU A 485 18.42 -41.09 -7.23
N ASN A 486 17.21 -40.63 -7.56
CA ASN A 486 16.68 -39.34 -7.17
C ASN A 486 15.66 -39.47 -6.03
N GLN A 487 15.61 -38.46 -5.17
CA GLN A 487 14.59 -38.26 -4.16
C GLN A 487 13.82 -36.97 -4.50
N VAL A 488 12.49 -37.05 -4.51
CA VAL A 488 11.61 -35.91 -4.73
C VAL A 488 11.18 -35.37 -3.38
N SER A 489 11.53 -34.12 -3.11
CA SER A 489 11.21 -33.44 -1.84
C SER A 489 11.05 -31.93 -2.07
N TYR A 490 10.57 -31.22 -1.06
CA TYR A 490 10.57 -29.76 -1.07
C TYR A 490 11.97 -29.28 -0.67
N PRO A 491 12.72 -28.63 -1.57
CA PRO A 491 14.05 -28.12 -1.24
C PRO A 491 14.01 -27.27 0.02
N SER A 492 14.84 -27.65 0.98
CA SER A 492 14.96 -27.01 2.28
C SER A 492 16.23 -26.15 2.33
N TYR A 493 16.13 -24.99 2.96
CA TYR A 493 17.23 -24.03 3.14
C TYR A 493 17.28 -23.65 4.61
N PHE A 494 18.48 -23.67 5.20
CA PHE A 494 18.63 -23.33 6.60
C PHE A 494 18.24 -21.87 6.85
N LEU A 495 17.65 -21.59 8.02
CA LEU A 495 17.39 -20.23 8.48
C LEU A 495 18.36 -19.90 9.62
N PRO A 496 19.15 -18.80 9.54
CA PRO A 496 20.00 -18.39 10.65
C PRO A 496 19.19 -17.74 11.78
N LEU A 497 19.78 -17.72 12.98
CA LEU A 497 19.26 -16.97 14.13
C LEU A 497 19.01 -15.49 13.74
N GLY A 498 17.84 -14.96 14.11
CA GLY A 498 17.36 -13.63 13.73
C GLY A 498 16.17 -13.63 12.78
N PHE A 499 15.95 -14.73 12.04
CA PHE A 499 14.66 -14.98 11.35
C PHE A 499 13.60 -15.61 12.28
N TYR A 500 14.02 -16.02 13.48
CA TYR A 500 13.18 -16.55 14.56
C TYR A 500 13.77 -16.16 15.93
N PHE A 501 12.90 -16.00 16.93
CA PHE A 501 13.28 -15.52 18.26
C PHE A 501 13.25 -16.62 19.33
N SER A 502 12.49 -17.70 19.11
CA SER A 502 12.56 -18.93 19.91
C SER A 502 12.56 -20.20 19.05
N PRO A 503 13.21 -21.29 19.48
CA PRO A 503 13.23 -22.56 18.73
C PRO A 503 11.84 -23.15 18.46
N ASN A 504 10.84 -22.79 19.28
CA ASN A 504 9.46 -23.26 19.13
C ASN A 504 8.68 -22.49 18.05
N GLU A 505 9.23 -21.39 17.52
CA GLU A 505 8.59 -20.56 16.48
C GLU A 505 8.86 -21.05 15.06
N ILE A 506 9.82 -21.98 14.86
CA ILE A 506 10.02 -22.66 13.58
C ILE A 506 9.88 -24.16 13.82
N GLU A 507 9.05 -24.81 13.01
CA GLU A 507 8.76 -26.24 13.11
C GLU A 507 10.02 -27.11 13.06
N ASN A 508 11.06 -26.75 12.28
CA ASN A 508 12.30 -27.55 12.13
C ASN A 508 13.61 -26.76 11.84
N GLY A 509 13.59 -25.42 11.82
CA GLY A 509 14.77 -24.57 11.52
C GLY A 509 15.13 -24.39 10.03
N PHE A 510 14.24 -24.79 9.11
CA PHE A 510 14.44 -24.67 7.66
C PHE A 510 13.25 -23.95 6.99
N TRP A 511 13.53 -23.24 5.90
CA TRP A 511 12.53 -22.74 4.95
C TRP A 511 12.44 -23.69 3.76
N HIS A 512 11.23 -23.92 3.25
CA HIS A 512 10.99 -24.80 2.09
C HIS A 512 10.49 -24.00 0.88
N LYS A 513 10.97 -24.36 -0.32
CA LYS A 513 10.33 -23.92 -1.56
C LYS A 513 8.89 -24.44 -1.61
N ARG A 514 8.04 -23.78 -2.41
CA ARG A 514 6.62 -24.14 -2.57
C ARG A 514 6.38 -25.31 -3.52
N ASN A 515 7.41 -25.73 -4.23
CA ASN A 515 7.34 -26.71 -5.31
C ASN A 515 8.25 -27.90 -4.98
N LEU A 516 7.83 -29.09 -5.39
CA LEU A 516 8.63 -30.31 -5.28
C LEU A 516 9.69 -30.31 -6.37
N GLU A 517 10.91 -30.69 -6.01
CA GLU A 517 12.02 -30.81 -6.96
C GLU A 517 12.63 -32.21 -6.85
N SER A 518 13.02 -32.79 -7.99
CA SER A 518 13.76 -34.06 -8.05
C SER A 518 15.24 -33.78 -7.82
N GLN A 519 15.79 -34.26 -6.71
CA GLN A 519 17.20 -34.08 -6.36
C GLN A 519 17.92 -35.42 -6.38
N VAL A 520 19.16 -35.44 -6.90
CA VAL A 520 19.99 -36.64 -6.87
C VAL A 520 20.32 -37.00 -5.43
N LEU A 521 19.90 -38.20 -5.01
CA LEU A 521 20.28 -38.79 -3.73
C LEU A 521 21.61 -39.53 -3.88
N TYR A 522 21.71 -40.46 -4.83
CA TYR A 522 22.98 -41.16 -5.11
C TYR A 522 23.32 -41.05 -6.60
N TYR A 523 24.49 -40.48 -6.88
CA TYR A 523 25.03 -40.42 -8.23
C TYR A 523 25.49 -41.81 -8.68
N THR A 524 25.18 -42.15 -9.92
CA THR A 524 25.56 -43.42 -10.53
C THR A 524 26.06 -43.19 -11.95
N SER A 525 27.02 -44.02 -12.38
CA SER A 525 27.44 -44.09 -13.78
C SER A 525 26.72 -45.27 -14.44
N ASP A 526 25.85 -45.01 -15.41
CA ASP A 526 24.99 -46.02 -16.05
C ASP A 526 24.18 -46.89 -15.06
N ASN A 527 23.65 -46.29 -13.98
CA ASN A 527 22.97 -46.96 -12.86
C ASN A 527 23.86 -47.87 -11.97
N PHE A 528 25.19 -47.78 -12.08
CA PHE A 528 26.14 -48.45 -11.20
C PHE A 528 26.77 -47.50 -10.17
N LEU A 529 26.82 -47.95 -8.92
CA LEU A 529 27.72 -47.44 -7.90
C LEU A 529 29.12 -48.00 -8.14
N ARG A 530 30.16 -47.18 -8.01
CA ARG A 530 31.55 -47.55 -8.28
C ARG A 530 32.44 -47.09 -7.14
N ASP A 531 33.34 -47.96 -6.69
CA ASP A 531 34.36 -47.65 -5.70
C ASP A 531 35.31 -46.55 -6.23
N GLY A 532 35.54 -45.53 -5.42
CA GLY A 532 36.33 -44.34 -5.77
C GLY A 532 35.58 -43.25 -6.53
N GLU A 533 34.25 -43.35 -6.67
CA GLU A 533 33.45 -42.30 -7.32
C GLU A 533 33.45 -41.02 -6.47
N MET A 534 33.74 -39.88 -7.10
CA MET A 534 33.70 -38.56 -6.50
C MET A 534 32.95 -37.57 -7.40
N VAL A 535 31.99 -36.86 -6.84
CA VAL A 535 31.22 -35.81 -7.54
C VAL A 535 31.05 -34.60 -6.63
N ASP A 536 31.70 -33.50 -7.01
CA ASP A 536 31.53 -32.21 -6.37
C ASP A 536 30.75 -31.25 -7.28
N THR A 537 29.79 -30.54 -6.71
CA THR A 537 28.96 -29.54 -7.40
C THR A 537 28.84 -28.30 -6.55
N ALA A 538 28.74 -27.13 -7.19
CA ALA A 538 28.46 -25.87 -6.52
C ALA A 538 27.55 -25.01 -7.39
N TYR A 539 26.54 -24.38 -6.78
CA TYR A 539 25.63 -23.49 -7.47
C TYR A 539 25.02 -22.46 -6.52
N TYR A 540 24.50 -21.37 -7.09
CA TYR A 540 23.68 -20.40 -6.36
C TYR A 540 22.21 -20.73 -6.56
N ASP A 541 21.42 -20.56 -5.50
CA ASP A 541 19.98 -20.69 -5.53
C ASP A 541 19.33 -19.50 -4.82
N THR A 542 18.32 -18.91 -5.45
CA THR A 542 17.65 -17.70 -4.96
C THR A 542 16.27 -18.08 -4.45
N THR A 543 16.01 -17.81 -3.17
CA THR A 543 14.73 -18.09 -2.50
C THR A 543 14.00 -16.80 -2.14
N ASP A 544 12.76 -16.92 -1.67
CA ASP A 544 11.97 -15.79 -1.15
C ASP A 544 12.61 -15.15 0.09
N ILE A 545 13.56 -15.85 0.73
CA ILE A 545 14.22 -15.42 1.97
C ILE A 545 15.62 -14.86 1.69
N ALA A 546 16.44 -15.57 0.91
CA ALA A 546 17.83 -15.20 0.67
C ALA A 546 18.42 -15.89 -0.56
N VAL A 547 19.63 -15.46 -0.95
CA VAL A 547 20.46 -16.18 -1.91
C VAL A 547 21.38 -17.12 -1.14
N TYR A 548 21.40 -18.40 -1.51
CA TYR A 548 22.26 -19.41 -0.93
C TYR A 548 23.30 -19.87 -1.95
N PHE A 549 24.54 -20.03 -1.51
CA PHE A 549 25.57 -20.75 -2.23
C PHE A 549 25.63 -22.18 -1.68
N ILE A 550 25.33 -23.17 -2.52
CA ILE A 550 25.24 -24.58 -2.14
C ILE A 550 26.41 -25.32 -2.76
N GLU A 551 27.19 -25.97 -1.91
CA GLU A 551 28.26 -26.90 -2.30
C GLU A 551 27.87 -28.30 -1.88
N LYS A 552 27.94 -29.27 -2.79
CA LYS A 552 27.72 -30.69 -2.50
C LYS A 552 28.94 -31.49 -2.91
N SER A 553 29.37 -32.39 -2.04
CA SER A 553 30.40 -33.40 -2.31
C SER A 553 29.83 -34.78 -2.07
N TYR A 554 30.13 -35.72 -2.97
CA TYR A 554 29.66 -37.09 -2.97
C TYR A 554 30.85 -38.02 -3.18
N GLU A 555 31.04 -39.00 -2.29
CA GLU A 555 32.13 -39.96 -2.34
C GLU A 555 31.60 -41.39 -2.12
N VAL A 556 32.09 -42.35 -2.91
CA VAL A 556 31.75 -43.78 -2.79
C VAL A 556 33.01 -44.60 -2.54
N GLU A 557 32.96 -45.44 -1.53
CA GLU A 557 34.02 -46.42 -1.25
C GLU A 557 33.43 -47.80 -0.95
N SER A 558 34.14 -48.84 -1.37
CA SER A 558 33.89 -50.21 -0.97
C SER A 558 34.21 -50.38 0.51
N SER A 559 33.31 -51.03 1.25
CA SER A 559 33.39 -51.07 2.70
C SER A 559 32.78 -52.35 3.26
N SER A 560 32.83 -52.48 4.58
CA SER A 560 32.06 -53.48 5.32
C SER A 560 31.34 -52.80 6.47
N VAL A 561 30.18 -53.32 6.86
CA VAL A 561 29.36 -52.72 7.91
C VAL A 561 28.87 -53.80 8.87
N THR A 562 28.94 -53.51 10.16
CA THR A 562 28.40 -54.36 11.22
C THR A 562 27.17 -53.71 11.81
N VAL A 563 26.05 -54.43 11.81
CA VAL A 563 24.75 -53.95 12.30
C VAL A 563 24.07 -55.04 13.12
N PRO A 564 23.15 -54.71 14.04
CA PRO A 564 22.45 -55.66 14.91
C PRO A 564 21.33 -56.42 14.19
N ALA A 565 21.61 -56.97 13.00
CA ALA A 565 20.65 -57.69 12.15
C ALA A 565 20.63 -59.22 12.36
N GLY A 566 21.36 -59.72 13.36
CA GLY A 566 21.48 -61.14 13.64
C GLY A 566 20.30 -61.69 14.42
N TYR A 567 20.04 -62.98 14.24
CA TYR A 567 18.94 -63.68 14.92
C TYR A 567 19.05 -63.58 16.45
N ARG A 568 17.92 -63.22 17.09
CA ARG A 568 17.71 -63.29 18.54
C ARG A 568 16.52 -64.17 18.87
N SER A 569 16.56 -64.84 20.02
CA SER A 569 15.51 -65.76 20.46
C SER A 569 14.24 -65.07 20.99
N SER A 570 14.37 -63.85 21.53
CA SER A 570 13.24 -63.01 21.96
C SER A 570 13.68 -61.55 22.08
N PHE A 571 12.70 -60.63 22.18
CA PHE A 571 12.93 -59.20 22.42
C PHE A 571 13.59 -58.88 23.78
N ALA A 572 13.64 -59.85 24.71
CA ALA A 572 14.29 -59.70 26.01
C ALA A 572 15.80 -59.98 25.97
N VAL A 573 16.34 -60.35 24.80
CA VAL A 573 17.75 -60.64 24.57
C VAL A 573 18.29 -59.61 23.57
N PRO A 574 19.51 -59.08 23.79
CA PRO A 574 20.11 -58.16 22.84
C PRO A 574 20.22 -58.79 21.45
N ALA A 575 20.03 -57.96 20.43
CA ALA A 575 20.26 -58.33 19.05
C ALA A 575 21.73 -58.72 18.84
N LYS A 576 21.96 -59.64 17.89
CA LYS A 576 23.31 -60.12 17.57
C LYS A 576 23.86 -59.36 16.38
N ASP A 577 25.12 -58.96 16.45
CA ASP A 577 25.78 -58.30 15.33
C ASP A 577 25.95 -59.23 14.12
N THR A 578 25.76 -58.66 12.93
CA THR A 578 26.02 -59.28 11.63
C THR A 578 26.89 -58.33 10.82
N THR A 579 28.01 -58.83 10.29
CA THR A 579 28.92 -58.06 9.44
C THR A 579 28.67 -58.40 7.97
N PHE A 580 28.38 -57.39 7.16
CA PHE A 580 28.25 -57.50 5.71
C PHE A 580 29.52 -56.98 5.04
N ALA A 581 30.14 -57.82 4.20
CA ALA A 581 31.41 -57.51 3.53
C ALA A 581 31.23 -56.90 2.12
N ASP A 582 30.07 -57.11 1.48
CA ASP A 582 29.76 -56.56 0.16
C ASP A 582 28.85 -55.34 0.33
N CYS A 583 29.48 -54.18 0.52
CA CYS A 583 28.84 -52.94 0.92
C CYS A 583 29.53 -51.73 0.29
N PHE A 584 28.75 -50.75 -0.15
CA PHE A 584 29.25 -49.41 -0.50
C PHE A 584 28.97 -48.44 0.64
N LYS A 585 29.99 -47.75 1.11
CA LYS A 585 29.84 -46.59 1.98
C LYS A 585 29.82 -45.34 1.11
N ILE A 586 28.75 -44.57 1.22
CA ILE A 586 28.53 -43.33 0.49
C ILE A 586 28.57 -42.19 1.50
N THR A 587 29.46 -41.22 1.28
CA THR A 587 29.56 -40.00 2.08
C THR A 587 29.09 -38.82 1.26
N MET A 588 28.10 -38.09 1.76
CA MET A 588 27.57 -36.88 1.14
C MET A 588 27.73 -35.72 2.09
N VAL A 589 28.32 -34.63 1.62
CA VAL A 589 28.46 -33.38 2.39
C VAL A 589 27.80 -32.27 1.60
N THR A 590 26.80 -31.62 2.19
CA THR A 590 26.18 -30.40 1.66
C THR A 590 26.54 -29.24 2.55
N THR A 591 27.10 -28.18 1.98
CA THR A 591 27.33 -26.88 2.64
C THR A 591 26.39 -25.87 2.01
N MET A 592 25.62 -25.17 2.83
CA MET A 592 24.77 -24.07 2.42
C MET A 592 25.28 -22.80 3.09
N THR A 593 25.71 -21.83 2.29
CA THR A 593 26.18 -20.52 2.74
C THR A 593 25.15 -19.46 2.38
N MET A 594 24.61 -18.75 3.36
CA MET A 594 23.72 -17.61 3.09
C MET A 594 24.55 -16.41 2.60
N VAL A 595 24.36 -16.01 1.35
CA VAL A 595 25.10 -14.91 0.72
C VAL A 595 24.74 -13.60 1.41
N GLY A 596 25.76 -12.86 1.85
CA GLY A 596 25.61 -11.61 2.59
C GLY A 596 26.02 -11.75 4.05
N SER A 597 25.33 -12.59 4.83
CA SER A 597 25.68 -12.87 6.23
C SER A 597 26.92 -13.74 6.35
N GLY A 598 27.17 -14.64 5.39
CA GLY A 598 28.30 -15.58 5.42
C GLY A 598 28.14 -16.70 6.45
N VAL A 599 26.92 -16.90 6.96
CA VAL A 599 26.61 -18.02 7.85
C VAL A 599 26.51 -19.30 7.02
N ASP A 600 27.13 -20.37 7.51
CA ASP A 600 27.18 -21.66 6.84
C ASP A 600 26.49 -22.72 7.69
N PHE A 601 25.60 -23.46 7.05
CA PHE A 601 25.08 -24.72 7.54
C PHE A 601 25.69 -25.86 6.75
N GLY A 602 26.21 -26.89 7.43
CA GLY A 602 26.67 -28.10 6.77
C GLY A 602 25.89 -29.32 7.23
N GLN A 603 25.58 -30.21 6.29
CA GLN A 603 24.94 -31.50 6.52
C GLN A 603 25.81 -32.59 5.90
N LYS A 604 26.17 -33.60 6.69
CA LYS A 604 26.95 -34.75 6.26
C LYS A 604 26.14 -36.02 6.50
N THR A 605 25.89 -36.78 5.45
CA THR A 605 25.16 -38.04 5.50
C THR A 605 26.09 -39.17 5.07
N ILE A 606 26.21 -40.20 5.89
CA ILE A 606 27.00 -41.39 5.60
C ILE A 606 26.06 -42.57 5.53
N SER A 607 25.99 -43.26 4.38
CA SER A 607 25.09 -44.38 4.15
C SER A 607 25.87 -45.63 3.75
N TRP A 608 25.54 -46.77 4.35
CA TRP A 608 26.09 -48.07 4.01
C TRP A 608 25.03 -48.90 3.30
N LEU A 609 25.26 -49.16 2.03
CA LEU A 609 24.37 -49.91 1.15
C LEU A 609 24.91 -51.33 0.97
N VAL A 610 24.12 -52.33 1.37
CA VAL A 610 24.51 -53.75 1.34
C VAL A 610 23.77 -54.47 0.23
N LYS A 611 24.51 -55.25 -0.55
CA LYS A 611 23.96 -56.02 -1.66
C LYS A 611 22.82 -56.94 -1.23
N ASN A 612 21.71 -56.87 -1.96
CA ASN A 612 20.45 -57.60 -1.74
C ASN A 612 19.79 -57.36 -0.36
N LYS A 613 20.21 -56.33 0.38
CA LYS A 613 19.67 -55.98 1.70
C LYS A 613 19.27 -54.51 1.80
N GLY A 614 19.87 -53.67 0.96
CA GLY A 614 19.56 -52.26 0.91
C GLY A 614 20.34 -51.44 1.91
N LEU A 615 19.73 -50.37 2.41
CA LEU A 615 20.34 -49.53 3.43
C LEU A 615 20.54 -50.35 4.72
N ALA A 616 21.80 -50.53 5.13
CA ALA A 616 22.14 -51.23 6.36
C ALA A 616 22.40 -50.28 7.52
N LYS A 617 23.05 -49.15 7.25
CA LYS A 617 23.35 -48.12 8.24
C LYS A 617 23.26 -46.75 7.60
N SER A 618 22.78 -45.76 8.33
CA SER A 618 22.83 -44.37 7.88
C SER A 618 23.04 -43.44 9.06
N GLU A 619 23.93 -42.48 8.93
CA GLU A 619 24.31 -41.51 9.96
C GLU A 619 24.23 -40.09 9.38
N ILE A 620 23.58 -39.19 10.10
CA ILE A 620 23.48 -37.78 9.76
C ILE A 620 24.24 -36.96 10.79
N TYR A 621 25.07 -36.07 10.30
CA TYR A 621 25.79 -35.07 11.08
C TYR A 621 25.47 -33.69 10.54
N ILE A 622 25.45 -32.70 11.41
CA ILE A 622 25.29 -31.30 11.04
C ILE A 622 26.45 -30.47 11.59
N ARG A 623 26.72 -29.32 10.97
CA ARG A 623 27.67 -28.31 11.45
C ARG A 623 27.10 -26.91 11.21
N TRP A 624 27.59 -25.97 12.01
CA TRP A 624 27.25 -24.55 11.90
C TRP A 624 28.52 -23.71 12.09
N THR A 625 28.71 -22.64 11.31
CA THR A 625 29.80 -21.68 11.57
C THR A 625 29.54 -20.83 12.81
N GLU A 626 28.26 -20.59 13.14
CA GLU A 626 27.81 -20.03 14.41
C GLU A 626 26.73 -20.95 15.00
N HIS A 627 27.06 -21.69 16.06
CA HIS A 627 26.13 -22.67 16.62
C HIS A 627 24.90 -21.98 17.25
N PRO A 628 23.66 -22.33 16.88
CA PRO A 628 22.47 -21.59 17.34
C PRO A 628 22.16 -21.70 18.85
N TYR A 629 22.76 -22.66 19.56
CA TYR A 629 22.24 -23.09 20.86
C TYR A 629 23.16 -22.85 22.07
N ASP A 630 24.47 -22.57 21.90
CA ASP A 630 25.37 -22.09 22.96
C ASP A 630 26.83 -21.99 22.43
N SER A 631 27.50 -20.83 22.56
CA SER A 631 28.95 -20.72 22.30
C SER A 631 29.80 -21.49 23.32
N PHE A 632 29.23 -21.83 24.49
CA PHE A 632 29.88 -22.64 25.54
C PHE A 632 29.63 -24.16 25.38
N GLN A 633 28.66 -24.57 24.56
CA GLN A 633 28.39 -25.98 24.22
C GLN A 633 28.95 -26.43 22.86
N THR A 634 29.96 -25.73 22.35
CA THR A 634 31.00 -26.38 21.54
C THR A 634 32.13 -26.86 22.46
N PRO A 635 32.00 -27.95 23.25
CA PRO A 635 33.13 -28.51 23.96
C PRO A 635 34.01 -29.27 22.94
N ASN A 636 34.76 -28.55 22.11
CA ASN A 636 35.66 -29.17 21.14
C ASN A 636 37.10 -28.69 21.29
N ASN A 637 37.64 -28.84 22.50
CA ASN A 637 39.08 -29.05 22.64
C ASN A 637 39.51 -30.49 22.22
N GLY A 638 38.63 -31.28 21.56
CA GLY A 638 38.90 -32.69 21.23
C GLY A 638 38.31 -33.28 19.94
N ASN A 639 37.18 -32.81 19.39
CA ASN A 639 36.54 -33.40 18.19
C ASN A 639 36.49 -32.47 16.97
N LEU A 640 37.56 -31.71 16.74
CA LEU A 640 37.74 -30.95 15.51
C LEU A 640 38.32 -31.90 14.45
N ASP A 641 37.74 -31.90 13.25
CA ASP A 641 38.31 -32.65 12.12
C ASP A 641 39.59 -31.98 11.59
N SER A 642 40.19 -32.57 10.55
CA SER A 642 41.40 -32.04 9.91
C SER A 642 41.22 -30.66 9.28
N LEU A 643 39.98 -30.19 9.14
CA LEU A 643 39.60 -28.87 8.63
C LEU A 643 39.15 -27.92 9.75
N ASN A 644 39.36 -28.30 11.01
CA ASN A 644 39.00 -27.53 12.19
C ASN A 644 37.49 -27.31 12.35
N GLN A 645 36.67 -28.26 11.87
CA GLN A 645 35.21 -28.21 11.92
C GLN A 645 34.64 -29.15 12.99
N ALA A 646 33.53 -28.74 13.61
CA ALA A 646 32.81 -29.51 14.62
C ALA A 646 31.51 -30.07 14.04
N TRP A 647 31.50 -31.36 13.71
CA TRP A 647 30.31 -32.09 13.26
C TRP A 647 29.58 -32.70 14.46
N VAL A 648 28.29 -32.42 14.60
CA VAL A 648 27.40 -32.96 15.65
C VAL A 648 26.51 -34.03 15.04
N GLY A 649 26.40 -35.20 15.68
CA GLY A 649 25.51 -36.27 15.22
C GLY A 649 24.04 -35.92 15.47
N LEU A 650 23.23 -35.99 14.42
CA LEU A 650 21.79 -35.70 14.48
C LEU A 650 20.96 -36.99 14.56
N ASN A 651 21.26 -37.97 13.72
CA ASN A 651 20.47 -39.21 13.71
C ASN A 651 21.34 -40.37 13.22
N ARG A 652 21.08 -41.57 13.74
CA ARG A 652 21.66 -42.81 13.24
C ARG A 652 20.57 -43.87 13.18
N ILE A 653 20.56 -44.61 12.08
CA ILE A 653 19.76 -45.82 11.92
C ILE A 653 20.66 -47.02 11.60
N GLU A 654 20.37 -48.17 12.22
CA GLU A 654 21.05 -49.44 11.96
C GLU A 654 20.03 -50.54 11.70
N LEU A 655 20.24 -51.33 10.65
CA LEU A 655 19.32 -52.38 10.21
C LEU A 655 19.23 -53.51 11.23
N THR A 656 18.00 -53.94 11.52
CA THR A 656 17.70 -55.06 12.43
C THR A 656 17.13 -56.26 11.67
N SER A 657 16.31 -56.00 10.67
CA SER A 657 15.72 -57.03 9.83
C SER A 657 15.22 -56.43 8.53
N VAL A 658 15.27 -57.22 7.46
CA VAL A 658 14.73 -56.86 6.16
C VAL A 658 14.13 -58.09 5.52
N ASP A 659 12.89 -57.96 5.05
CA ASP A 659 12.23 -58.90 4.18
C ASP A 659 12.04 -58.24 2.81
N ILE A 660 12.53 -58.89 1.75
CA ILE A 660 12.39 -58.44 0.37
C ILE A 660 11.74 -59.56 -0.41
N GLN A 661 10.49 -59.36 -0.80
CA GLN A 661 9.74 -60.33 -1.58
C GLN A 661 10.01 -60.05 -3.07
N GLN A 662 10.91 -60.86 -3.65
CA GLN A 662 11.23 -60.81 -5.07
C GLN A 662 10.10 -61.47 -5.86
N GLU A 663 9.34 -60.69 -6.63
CA GLU A 663 8.26 -61.22 -7.47
C GLU A 663 8.48 -60.86 -8.95
N ASN A 664 8.14 -61.79 -9.85
CA ASN A 664 8.30 -61.59 -11.29
C ASN A 664 7.35 -60.47 -11.79
N SER A 665 7.93 -59.28 -12.01
CA SER A 665 7.28 -58.03 -12.44
C SER A 665 6.23 -58.18 -13.56
N VAL A 666 6.45 -59.09 -14.52
CA VAL A 666 5.54 -59.31 -15.67
C VAL A 666 4.21 -59.96 -15.28
N PHE A 667 4.19 -60.91 -14.35
CA PHE A 667 2.95 -61.57 -13.92
C PHE A 667 2.17 -60.71 -12.92
N LYS A 668 2.85 -59.90 -12.09
CA LYS A 668 2.21 -58.99 -11.13
C LYS A 668 1.43 -57.89 -11.84
N LYS A 669 2.04 -57.19 -12.82
CA LYS A 669 1.34 -56.19 -13.66
C LYS A 669 0.12 -56.75 -14.41
N LEU A 670 0.07 -58.07 -14.61
CA LEU A 670 -1.07 -58.76 -15.23
C LEU A 670 -2.14 -59.23 -14.21
N ALA A 671 -1.74 -59.54 -12.98
CA ALA A 671 -2.61 -60.08 -11.93
C ALA A 671 -3.19 -59.00 -11.00
N ASN A 672 -2.39 -57.98 -10.69
CA ASN A 672 -2.75 -56.75 -9.99
C ASN A 672 -2.29 -55.57 -10.87
N PRO A 673 -3.18 -54.93 -11.64
CA PRO A 673 -2.80 -53.74 -12.40
C PRO A 673 -2.33 -52.66 -11.42
N VAL A 674 -1.27 -51.95 -11.79
CA VAL A 674 -0.73 -50.89 -10.95
C VAL A 674 -1.80 -49.84 -10.73
N LYS A 675 -2.00 -49.43 -9.47
CA LYS A 675 -3.02 -48.48 -9.09
C LYS A 675 -2.40 -47.09 -9.05
N THR A 676 -2.95 -46.20 -9.84
CA THR A 676 -2.62 -44.80 -9.74
C THR A 676 -3.22 -44.20 -8.47
N ILE A 677 -2.40 -43.52 -7.66
CA ILE A 677 -2.82 -42.80 -6.45
C ILE A 677 -2.26 -41.39 -6.45
N GLU A 678 -3.07 -40.42 -6.03
CA GLU A 678 -2.61 -39.06 -5.79
C GLU A 678 -2.02 -38.94 -4.38
N LEU A 679 -1.02 -38.07 -4.17
CA LEU A 679 -0.38 -37.84 -2.84
C LEU A 679 -1.39 -37.58 -1.71
N ARG A 680 -2.56 -37.05 -2.03
CA ARG A 680 -3.57 -36.63 -1.05
C ARG A 680 -4.62 -37.70 -0.78
N GLN A 681 -4.74 -38.70 -1.65
CA GLN A 681 -5.57 -39.88 -1.45
C GLN A 681 -4.89 -40.92 -0.54
N ILE A 682 -3.60 -40.74 -0.24
CA ILE A 682 -2.84 -41.54 0.72
C ILE A 682 -3.58 -41.62 2.08
N LYS A 683 -4.15 -40.49 2.55
CA LYS A 683 -4.88 -40.43 3.83
C LYS A 683 -6.22 -41.18 3.82
N GLU A 684 -6.73 -41.54 2.65
CA GLU A 684 -8.02 -42.23 2.49
C GLU A 684 -7.82 -43.74 2.27
N HIS A 685 -6.57 -44.20 2.22
CA HIS A 685 -6.23 -45.54 1.80
C HIS A 685 -5.64 -46.38 2.95
N PRO A 686 -6.20 -47.57 3.22
CA PRO A 686 -5.81 -48.39 4.38
C PRO A 686 -4.36 -48.88 4.34
N ASP A 687 -3.79 -49.11 3.15
CA ASP A 687 -2.38 -49.55 3.02
C ASP A 687 -1.38 -48.51 3.55
N PHE A 688 -1.79 -47.25 3.65
CA PHE A 688 -0.99 -46.15 4.16
C PHE A 688 -1.37 -45.74 5.60
N ASP A 689 -2.15 -46.58 6.29
CA ASP A 689 -2.67 -46.36 7.65
C ASP A 689 -3.52 -45.08 7.80
N PHE A 690 -4.07 -44.55 6.70
CA PHE A 690 -4.82 -43.28 6.65
C PHE A 690 -3.99 -42.05 7.08
N ASP A 691 -2.67 -42.16 7.02
CA ASP A 691 -1.76 -41.09 7.44
C ASP A 691 -1.59 -40.04 6.31
N PRO A 692 -1.88 -38.75 6.55
CA PRO A 692 -1.74 -37.71 5.54
C PRO A 692 -0.28 -37.45 5.14
N PHE A 693 -0.05 -37.08 3.88
CA PHE A 693 1.25 -36.58 3.46
C PHE A 693 1.48 -35.18 4.04
N TYR A 694 2.59 -34.98 4.75
CA TYR A 694 3.00 -33.67 5.27
C TYR A 694 4.48 -33.42 4.95
N ILE A 695 4.86 -32.14 4.88
CA ILE A 695 6.19 -31.71 4.45
C ILE A 695 7.17 -31.87 5.61
N ASN A 696 8.25 -32.61 5.38
CA ASN A 696 9.35 -32.76 6.31
C ASN A 696 10.68 -32.54 5.62
N ASN A 697 11.67 -32.04 6.37
CA ASN A 697 13.05 -32.06 5.91
C ASN A 697 13.60 -33.50 6.01
N GLN A 698 14.10 -34.04 4.90
CA GLN A 698 14.45 -35.46 4.80
C GLN A 698 15.61 -35.71 3.83
N ILE A 699 16.36 -36.77 4.09
CA ILE A 699 17.39 -37.29 3.19
C ILE A 699 17.44 -38.82 3.26
N GLY A 700 17.39 -39.46 2.09
CA GLY A 700 17.21 -40.90 2.02
C GLY A 700 15.90 -41.29 2.70
N ILE A 701 15.96 -42.16 3.70
CA ILE A 701 14.80 -42.58 4.50
C ILE A 701 14.77 -41.93 5.91
N GLN A 702 15.67 -40.98 6.17
CA GLN A 702 15.79 -40.32 7.46
C GLN A 702 15.14 -38.93 7.45
N THR A 703 14.50 -38.58 8.55
CA THR A 703 14.01 -37.22 8.82
C THR A 703 15.09 -36.39 9.49
N ILE A 704 15.17 -35.12 9.12
CA ILE A 704 16.08 -34.11 9.67
C ILE A 704 15.23 -33.13 10.49
N ASP A 705 15.31 -33.24 11.80
CA ASP A 705 14.60 -32.37 12.74
C ASP A 705 15.62 -31.84 13.77
N LEU A 706 15.86 -30.52 13.75
CA LEU A 706 16.80 -29.87 14.66
C LEU A 706 16.26 -29.78 16.10
N GLY A 707 14.95 -29.88 16.30
CA GLY A 707 14.32 -29.93 17.60
C GLY A 707 14.80 -31.12 18.45
N GLU A 708 15.18 -32.23 17.80
CA GLU A 708 15.70 -33.41 18.50
C GLU A 708 17.05 -33.14 19.23
N LEU A 709 17.76 -32.05 18.91
CA LEU A 709 19.01 -31.68 19.61
C LEU A 709 18.78 -31.02 20.98
N ASN A 710 17.57 -30.56 21.27
CA ASN A 710 17.26 -29.84 22.51
C ASN A 710 16.85 -30.78 23.66
N GLU A 711 16.89 -32.10 23.47
CA GLU A 711 16.28 -33.09 24.37
C GLU A 711 17.19 -33.83 25.36
#